data_AF-A0A2V4UZW4-F1
#
_entry.id   AF-A0A2V4UZW4-F1
#
_cell.length_a   1.000
_cell.length_b   1.000
_cell.length_c   1.000
_cell.angle_alpha   90.00
_cell.angle_beta   90.00
_cell.angle_gamma   90.00
#
_symmetry.space_group_name_H-M   'P 1'
#
loop_
_entity.id
_entity.type
_entity.pdbx_description
1 polymer ?
#
loop_
_entity_poly.entity_id
_entity_poly.type
_entity_poly.pdbx_seq_one_letter_code
_entity_poly.pdbx_strand_id
1 'polypeptide(L)'
;MNTLKNRATSSHSIATDVFANTDVSMDVNKHNNAASDVKVYNLRSLLLTFSILVISAVCLPVNAAINDNEQAASEQGASEQDSAQSSSTPDNFAEYASQKVNDMREDSVGLSGVVEEIFDPTERSAVEQAGRLQGDSALTGEYNESYYILDKLNAGLPPLSEPPNLETPLAALEFFQSAVMKQQYDLAAYALNMNLIDEKSQRGRALDLTKRLDFLLSEKELYVFDDMPDRPDGLIEPPLGNTSSVMGIARRSLQLGYIDYRERRVPIYLQRVRVGEEAPIWVFSAQTVGNIDNLYEQYHPAEFERYLPTWLKIKIFGIALWEFSALILFFLLTMGVGWLLSKGTEKIINHYIDDEKYSMYVGSTNGVADLVNKLTVPLTFTISFSLVFTLVSGGFPYLDAVASSTRPLIWIGLVFSTMWLGIRIINFFANRYQNMQIENLAEEHFDKERRRRTYVSIFRRVFIFVMILGSFWIGLSEFANMEGLGKTLLTSAGIAGVVIGIAAQPILGNIIAGVQVAVTQPVRIGDSVIMDGNFSTVEDLRYTYAVLKTWDERRLIVPMRELITDRVENWSHTEVHQTCPVFLYIDYGADIDAIRQQFISMVKDNKLWDNKTEPEIFVVEVTENTIQLRGAVSGVGPIEAWTLACEIREQMLGYLYKQQNKYLPTERFTLTESQSSQSSIKE
;
A
#
# COMPACT_ATOMS: atom_id res chain seq x y z
N MET A 1 -70.73 27.76 -46.60
CA MET A 1 -69.86 28.73 -45.91
C MET A 1 -68.43 28.48 -46.40
N ASN A 2 -67.97 29.13 -47.47
CA ASN A 2 -67.26 30.41 -47.47
C ASN A 2 -66.07 30.39 -46.47
N THR A 3 -64.80 30.65 -46.82
CA THR A 3 -64.26 31.33 -48.00
C THR A 3 -62.73 31.16 -48.04
N LEU A 4 -62.23 30.95 -49.25
CA LEU A 4 -60.88 31.26 -49.74
C LEU A 4 -60.46 32.71 -49.50
N LYS A 5 -59.15 32.96 -49.51
CA LYS A 5 -58.38 34.11 -50.07
C LYS A 5 -57.15 34.34 -49.18
N ASN A 6 -55.95 34.68 -49.62
CA ASN A 6 -55.35 35.17 -50.88
C ASN A 6 -53.87 35.46 -50.48
N ARG A 7 -52.84 35.63 -51.30
CA ARG A 7 -52.55 35.54 -52.74
C ARG A 7 -51.09 36.03 -52.89
N ALA A 8 -50.44 35.60 -53.97
CA ALA A 8 -49.54 36.42 -54.81
C ALA A 8 -48.16 36.78 -54.24
N THR A 9 -47.05 36.75 -54.98
CA THR A 9 -46.80 36.88 -56.44
C THR A 9 -45.34 36.44 -56.68
N SER A 10 -45.04 35.51 -57.60
CA SER A 10 -44.63 35.73 -59.01
C SER A 10 -43.42 36.66 -59.16
N SER A 11 -42.42 36.47 -60.01
CA SER A 11 -42.05 35.48 -61.03
C SER A 11 -40.89 36.11 -61.82
N HIS A 12 -40.08 35.28 -62.48
CA HIS A 12 -39.18 35.59 -63.60
C HIS A 12 -37.82 36.24 -63.30
N SER A 13 -36.76 36.00 -64.06
CA SER A 13 -36.35 34.99 -65.06
C SER A 13 -35.05 35.56 -65.67
N ILE A 14 -34.26 34.68 -66.29
CA ILE A 14 -33.24 34.94 -67.31
C ILE A 14 -31.78 35.05 -66.83
N ALA A 15 -31.05 34.05 -67.32
CA ALA A 15 -29.61 33.82 -67.31
C ALA A 15 -28.84 34.75 -68.27
N THR A 16 -27.51 34.89 -68.05
CA THR A 16 -26.43 34.65 -69.05
C THR A 16 -25.06 35.07 -68.48
N ASP A 17 -24.20 34.09 -68.28
CA ASP A 17 -22.85 33.92 -68.88
C ASP A 17 -21.74 35.02 -68.89
N VAL A 18 -20.53 34.53 -68.57
CA VAL A 18 -19.20 34.80 -69.20
C VAL A 18 -18.20 35.79 -68.53
N PHE A 19 -17.16 35.16 -67.93
CA PHE A 19 -15.70 35.42 -67.90
C PHE A 19 -15.04 36.74 -67.41
N ALA A 20 -14.02 36.50 -66.55
CA ALA A 20 -12.63 37.03 -66.52
C ALA A 20 -12.21 38.13 -65.51
N ASN A 21 -11.18 37.76 -64.71
CA ASN A 21 -10.07 38.54 -64.10
C ASN A 21 -10.38 39.86 -63.39
N THR A 22 -9.83 40.19 -62.22
CA THR A 22 -8.39 40.27 -61.89
C THR A 22 -8.22 40.54 -60.38
N ASP A 23 -7.04 40.21 -59.87
CA ASP A 23 -6.53 40.30 -58.49
C ASP A 23 -6.65 41.65 -57.72
N VAL A 24 -6.40 41.52 -56.40
CA VAL A 24 -5.70 42.44 -55.46
C VAL A 24 -6.56 43.10 -54.36
N SER A 25 -6.45 42.58 -53.13
CA SER A 25 -6.05 43.30 -51.87
C SER A 25 -6.40 42.44 -50.63
N MET A 26 -5.44 41.68 -50.07
CA MET A 26 -4.50 42.02 -48.97
C MET A 26 -5.10 42.12 -47.55
N ASP A 27 -4.76 41.10 -46.75
CA ASP A 27 -4.31 41.09 -45.35
C ASP A 27 -5.03 41.94 -44.28
N VAL A 28 -5.87 41.29 -43.47
CA VAL A 28 -6.26 41.77 -42.12
C VAL A 28 -6.21 40.67 -41.02
N ASN A 29 -5.84 39.41 -41.31
CA ASN A 29 -6.11 38.31 -40.37
C ASN A 29 -4.89 37.56 -39.80
N LYS A 30 -3.77 38.25 -39.53
CA LYS A 30 -2.56 37.59 -38.99
C LYS A 30 -2.07 38.06 -37.61
N HIS A 31 -2.79 38.97 -36.92
CA HIS A 31 -2.35 39.48 -35.60
C HIS A 31 -3.10 38.92 -34.38
N ASN A 32 -4.10 38.05 -34.55
CA ASN A 32 -4.89 37.51 -33.43
C ASN A 32 -4.48 36.12 -32.92
N ASN A 33 -3.60 35.38 -33.61
CA ASN A 33 -3.21 34.02 -33.19
C ASN A 33 -2.03 33.97 -32.20
N ALA A 34 -1.15 34.99 -32.18
CA ALA A 34 -0.01 34.99 -31.25
C ALA A 34 -0.45 35.26 -29.79
N ALA A 35 -1.53 36.02 -29.58
CA ALA A 35 -2.03 36.34 -28.24
C ALA A 35 -2.85 35.20 -27.61
N SER A 36 -3.45 34.31 -28.41
CA SER A 36 -4.16 33.11 -27.92
C SER A 36 -3.20 32.00 -27.53
N ASP A 37 -2.11 31.80 -28.28
CA ASP A 37 -1.14 30.75 -27.99
C ASP A 37 -0.32 31.05 -26.73
N VAL A 38 0.02 32.33 -26.48
CA VAL A 38 0.68 32.77 -25.24
C VAL A 38 -0.23 32.59 -24.01
N LYS A 39 -1.56 32.77 -24.16
CA LYS A 39 -2.53 32.56 -23.06
C LYS A 39 -2.75 31.08 -22.73
N VAL A 40 -2.76 30.19 -23.72
CA VAL A 40 -2.91 28.73 -23.51
C VAL A 40 -1.64 28.14 -22.89
N TYR A 41 -0.46 28.63 -23.27
CA TYR A 41 0.81 28.20 -22.67
C TYR A 41 0.91 28.61 -21.19
N ASN A 42 0.49 29.85 -20.86
CA ASN A 42 0.45 30.32 -19.48
C ASN A 42 -0.55 29.55 -18.62
N LEU A 43 -1.70 29.12 -19.16
CA LEU A 43 -2.68 28.32 -18.41
C LEU A 43 -2.16 26.90 -18.13
N ARG A 44 -1.49 26.27 -19.10
CA ARG A 44 -0.85 24.95 -18.91
C ARG A 44 0.29 25.02 -17.89
N SER A 45 1.11 26.06 -17.95
CA SER A 45 2.18 26.34 -16.98
C SER A 45 1.62 26.59 -15.57
N LEU A 46 0.54 27.35 -15.46
CA LEU A 46 -0.12 27.64 -14.18
C LEU A 46 -0.79 26.40 -13.58
N LEU A 47 -1.36 25.51 -14.39
CA LEU A 47 -1.91 24.21 -13.95
C LEU A 47 -0.82 23.20 -13.57
N LEU A 48 0.32 23.20 -14.26
CA LEU A 48 1.47 22.36 -13.93
C LEU A 48 2.14 22.83 -12.63
N THR A 49 2.36 24.13 -12.48
CA THR A 49 2.92 24.69 -11.24
C THR A 49 1.98 24.51 -10.06
N PHE A 50 0.66 24.65 -10.24
CA PHE A 50 -0.30 24.37 -9.17
C PHE A 50 -0.39 22.88 -8.82
N SER A 51 -0.29 21.98 -9.82
CA SER A 51 -0.20 20.54 -9.57
C SER A 51 1.10 20.16 -8.85
N ILE A 52 2.24 20.77 -9.22
CA ILE A 52 3.52 20.57 -8.55
C ILE A 52 3.48 21.13 -7.12
N LEU A 53 2.79 22.25 -6.88
CA LEU A 53 2.66 22.86 -5.55
C LEU A 53 1.73 22.04 -4.64
N VAL A 54 0.66 21.46 -5.19
CA VAL A 54 -0.23 20.53 -4.47
C VAL A 54 0.47 19.19 -4.20
N ILE A 55 1.22 18.65 -5.16
CA ILE A 55 2.02 17.42 -4.96
C ILE A 55 3.15 17.66 -3.94
N SER A 56 3.82 18.82 -4.00
CA SER A 56 4.84 19.23 -3.02
C SER A 56 4.24 19.41 -1.62
N ALA A 57 3.05 20.01 -1.50
CA ALA A 57 2.34 20.15 -0.23
C ALA A 57 1.85 18.82 0.35
N VAL A 58 1.54 17.82 -0.49
CA VAL A 58 1.14 16.47 -0.06
C VAL A 58 2.34 15.58 0.28
N CYS A 59 3.51 15.81 -0.33
CA CYS A 59 4.74 15.04 -0.06
C CYS A 59 5.57 15.52 1.14
N LEU A 60 5.20 16.63 1.79
CA LEU A 60 5.99 17.21 2.88
C LEU A 60 6.06 16.42 4.20
N PRO A 61 5.27 15.35 4.50
CA PRO A 61 5.52 14.56 5.71
C PRO A 61 6.25 13.22 5.45
N VAL A 62 6.64 12.87 4.21
CA VAL A 62 7.20 11.52 3.93
C VAL A 62 8.73 11.47 3.87
N ASN A 63 9.41 12.60 3.70
CA ASN A 63 10.88 12.64 3.53
C ASN A 63 11.71 12.69 4.82
N ALA A 64 11.11 12.50 6.00
CA ALA A 64 11.82 12.51 7.27
C ALA A 64 12.06 11.11 7.88
N ALA A 65 11.68 10.02 7.20
CA ALA A 65 11.76 8.66 7.77
C ALA A 65 12.31 7.58 6.81
N ILE A 66 12.95 7.97 5.70
CA ILE A 66 13.55 7.03 4.75
C ILE A 66 14.99 7.49 4.47
N ASN A 67 15.90 7.25 5.42
CA ASN A 67 17.34 7.27 5.14
C ASN A 67 18.16 6.43 6.13
N ASP A 68 17.53 5.50 6.84
CA ASP A 68 18.22 4.48 7.64
C ASP A 68 17.74 3.11 7.20
N ASN A 69 18.34 2.60 6.12
CA ASN A 69 18.50 1.18 5.75
C ASN A 69 18.45 1.03 4.23
N GLU A 70 19.62 1.10 3.59
CA GLU A 70 19.97 0.21 2.49
C GLU A 70 21.42 0.49 2.08
N GLN A 71 22.31 -0.43 2.42
CA GLN A 71 23.28 -1.08 1.52
C GLN A 71 24.45 -1.66 2.32
N ALA A 72 24.23 -2.88 2.81
CA ALA A 72 25.28 -3.84 3.02
C ALA A 72 25.18 -4.91 1.92
N ALA A 73 26.35 -5.33 1.43
CA ALA A 73 26.64 -6.46 0.54
C ALA A 73 26.55 -6.24 -0.99
N SER A 74 27.72 -6.10 -1.64
CA SER A 74 28.21 -7.07 -2.66
C SER A 74 29.59 -6.67 -3.23
N GLU A 75 30.57 -7.58 -3.06
CA GLU A 75 31.60 -8.07 -4.01
C GLU A 75 32.47 -7.08 -4.84
N GLN A 76 33.80 -7.01 -4.65
CA GLN A 76 34.92 -7.87 -5.11
C GLN A 76 35.44 -7.65 -6.56
N GLY A 77 36.72 -7.24 -6.65
CA GLY A 77 37.69 -7.46 -7.76
C GLY A 77 37.60 -6.53 -8.98
N ALA A 78 38.62 -6.24 -9.79
CA ALA A 78 40.07 -6.41 -9.82
C ALA A 78 40.60 -5.67 -11.09
N SER A 79 41.93 -5.45 -11.20
CA SER A 79 42.76 -5.12 -12.41
C SER A 79 42.59 -3.73 -13.09
N GLU A 80 43.63 -2.87 -13.11
CA GLU A 80 44.74 -2.75 -14.10
C GLU A 80 44.23 -2.22 -15.48
N GLN A 81 44.84 -1.29 -16.23
CA GLN A 81 46.21 -0.77 -16.33
C GLN A 81 46.20 0.47 -17.26
N ASP A 82 47.34 1.17 -17.27
CA ASP A 82 47.90 1.99 -18.35
C ASP A 82 47.71 3.51 -18.47
N SER A 83 48.80 4.07 -18.99
CA SER A 83 49.48 5.33 -18.69
C SER A 83 49.49 6.31 -19.86
N ALA A 84 49.45 7.62 -19.58
CA ALA A 84 50.22 8.65 -20.30
C ALA A 84 50.07 10.04 -19.62
N GLN A 85 51.19 10.66 -19.27
CA GLN A 85 51.27 12.04 -18.74
C GLN A 85 51.27 13.08 -19.86
N SER A 86 50.50 14.17 -19.68
CA SER A 86 50.84 15.48 -20.23
C SER A 86 50.23 16.59 -19.36
N SER A 87 51.03 17.62 -19.10
CA SER A 87 50.83 18.72 -18.17
C SER A 87 49.63 19.63 -18.47
N SER A 88 48.69 19.69 -17.53
CA SER A 88 47.83 20.87 -17.27
C SER A 88 47.37 20.83 -15.81
N THR A 89 47.02 21.99 -15.26
CA THR A 89 46.45 22.19 -13.91
C THR A 89 45.50 21.07 -13.48
N PRO A 90 45.54 20.61 -12.20
CA PRO A 90 44.77 19.44 -11.78
C PRO A 90 43.27 19.76 -11.78
N ASP A 91 42.54 19.20 -12.73
CA ASP A 91 41.10 19.41 -12.87
C ASP A 91 40.28 18.47 -11.96
N ASN A 92 40.92 17.60 -11.14
CA ASN A 92 40.22 16.66 -10.25
C ASN A 92 40.97 16.33 -8.93
N PHE A 93 40.20 15.98 -7.89
CA PHE A 93 40.66 15.83 -6.50
C PHE A 93 41.61 14.62 -6.27
N ALA A 94 41.56 13.61 -7.14
CA ALA A 94 42.38 12.41 -7.04
C ALA A 94 43.86 12.64 -7.44
N GLU A 95 44.12 13.57 -8.36
CA GLU A 95 45.47 13.92 -8.85
C GLU A 95 46.20 14.85 -7.86
N TYR A 96 45.44 15.68 -7.14
CA TYR A 96 45.95 16.46 -5.99
C TYR A 96 46.33 15.55 -4.81
N ALA A 97 45.58 14.47 -4.58
CA ALA A 97 45.84 13.53 -3.49
C ALA A 97 47.12 12.69 -3.74
N SER A 98 47.38 12.25 -4.98
CA SER A 98 48.58 11.48 -5.32
C SER A 98 49.87 12.32 -5.27
N GLN A 99 49.80 13.59 -5.68
CA GLN A 99 50.92 14.52 -5.59
C GLN A 99 51.29 14.84 -4.14
N LYS A 100 50.29 15.03 -3.26
CA LYS A 100 50.48 15.31 -1.83
C LYS A 100 50.97 14.11 -1.02
N VAL A 101 50.66 12.89 -1.45
CA VAL A 101 51.14 11.64 -0.84
C VAL A 101 52.59 11.33 -1.25
N ASN A 102 53.02 11.72 -2.46
CA ASN A 102 54.42 11.62 -2.87
C ASN A 102 55.32 12.63 -2.14
N ASP A 103 54.85 13.87 -1.90
CA ASP A 103 55.55 14.85 -1.06
C ASP A 103 55.71 14.35 0.39
N MET A 104 54.75 13.59 0.93
CA MET A 104 54.84 12.99 2.26
C MET A 104 55.76 11.77 2.35
N ARG A 105 56.18 11.20 1.21
CA ARG A 105 56.99 9.97 1.17
C ARG A 105 58.49 10.25 1.12
N GLU A 106 58.92 11.43 0.63
CA GLU A 106 60.32 11.86 0.62
C GLU A 106 60.85 12.25 2.01
N ASP A 107 59.99 12.61 2.97
CA ASP A 107 60.40 13.04 4.32
C ASP A 107 60.49 11.91 5.37
N SER A 108 60.43 10.64 4.94
CA SER A 108 60.58 9.50 5.85
C SER A 108 62.04 9.08 6.05
N VAL A 109 62.78 9.80 6.91
CA VAL A 109 63.98 9.23 7.56
C VAL A 109 63.52 8.34 8.71
N GLY A 110 63.71 7.04 8.53
CA GLY A 110 63.32 6.01 9.49
C GLY A 110 64.38 5.65 10.53
N LEU A 111 63.85 4.99 11.57
CA LEU A 111 64.45 4.02 12.48
C LEU A 111 65.46 4.51 13.53
N SER A 112 65.01 4.57 14.79
CA SER A 112 65.56 3.75 15.90
C SER A 112 65.18 4.28 17.30
N GLY A 113 63.89 4.37 17.65
CA GLY A 113 63.54 4.88 18.99
C GLY A 113 62.09 4.73 19.45
N VAL A 114 61.37 3.66 19.11
CA VAL A 114 60.02 3.43 19.65
C VAL A 114 59.79 1.96 20.00
N VAL A 115 60.64 1.43 20.90
CA VAL A 115 60.34 0.17 21.63
C VAL A 115 60.30 0.38 23.15
N GLU A 116 60.50 1.60 23.66
CA GLU A 116 60.35 1.89 25.09
C GLU A 116 59.55 3.18 25.30
N GLU A 117 58.23 3.02 25.44
CA GLU A 117 57.28 3.89 26.14
C GLU A 117 55.92 3.17 26.00
N ILE A 118 55.75 1.97 26.54
CA ILE A 118 55.24 1.77 27.91
C ILE A 118 54.60 3.05 28.44
N PHE A 119 53.28 3.12 28.22
CA PHE A 119 52.31 3.87 29.00
C PHE A 119 52.90 4.49 30.26
N ASP A 120 53.22 5.79 30.21
CA ASP A 120 53.27 6.59 31.42
C ASP A 120 51.81 6.91 31.80
N PRO A 121 51.25 6.32 32.87
CA PRO A 121 49.87 6.61 33.28
C PRO A 121 49.74 8.02 33.84
N THR A 122 50.86 8.74 33.99
CA THR A 122 50.96 10.01 34.70
C THR A 122 50.82 11.25 33.80
N GLU A 123 50.75 11.08 32.47
CA GLU A 123 50.54 12.18 31.50
C GLU A 123 49.18 12.13 30.78
N ARG A 124 48.10 11.78 31.48
CA ARG A 124 46.80 12.35 31.09
C ARG A 124 46.80 13.80 31.56
N SER A 125 47.10 14.72 30.65
CA SER A 125 46.70 16.12 30.82
C SER A 125 45.24 16.12 31.27
N ALA A 126 45.01 16.62 32.48
CA ALA A 126 43.68 16.73 33.03
C ALA A 126 42.87 17.52 32.01
N VAL A 127 41.85 16.89 31.42
CA VAL A 127 40.80 17.62 30.71
C VAL A 127 40.29 18.62 31.74
N GLU A 128 40.54 19.91 31.52
CA GLU A 128 39.97 20.95 32.37
C GLU A 128 38.46 20.73 32.37
N GLN A 129 37.95 20.32 33.52
CA GLN A 129 36.53 20.16 33.76
C GLN A 129 35.89 21.49 33.36
N ALA A 130 34.97 21.45 32.38
CA ALA A 130 34.36 22.64 31.82
C ALA A 130 33.70 23.47 32.94
N GLY A 131 34.43 24.46 33.47
CA GLY A 131 34.01 25.27 34.62
C GLY A 131 33.72 24.47 35.90
N ARG A 132 33.63 25.17 37.03
CA ARG A 132 32.90 24.65 38.22
C ARG A 132 31.41 24.58 37.88
N LEU A 133 30.98 23.63 37.06
CA LEU A 133 29.57 23.41 36.68
C LEU A 133 28.88 22.42 37.62
N GLN A 134 28.84 22.80 38.89
CA GLN A 134 27.95 22.38 39.98
C GLN A 134 28.64 22.89 41.25
N GLY A 135 27.90 23.54 42.14
CA GLY A 135 28.46 24.01 43.41
C GLY A 135 29.18 22.87 44.14
N ASP A 136 30.15 23.20 44.98
CA ASP A 136 30.76 22.19 45.83
C ASP A 136 29.67 21.56 46.71
N SER A 137 29.56 20.23 46.70
CA SER A 137 28.62 19.53 47.60
C SER A 137 28.97 19.76 49.08
N ALA A 138 30.14 20.37 49.34
CA ALA A 138 30.68 20.69 50.66
C ALA A 138 30.94 19.43 51.50
N LEU A 139 31.26 18.31 50.83
CA LEU A 139 31.62 17.06 51.47
C LEU A 139 33.07 17.15 51.94
N THR A 140 33.30 16.85 53.22
CA THR A 140 34.62 17.03 53.87
C THR A 140 35.64 15.94 53.52
N GLY A 141 35.25 14.95 52.70
CA GLY A 141 36.06 13.79 52.33
C GLY A 141 36.17 12.71 53.42
N GLU A 142 35.72 12.98 54.64
CA GLU A 142 35.62 11.98 55.70
C GLU A 142 34.47 11.01 55.44
N TYR A 143 34.80 9.72 55.29
CA TYR A 143 33.81 8.68 55.05
C TYR A 143 33.16 8.23 56.35
N ASN A 144 31.83 8.23 56.39
CA ASN A 144 31.03 7.61 57.43
C ASN A 144 29.94 6.73 56.80
N GLU A 145 29.73 5.54 57.36
CA GLU A 145 28.73 4.57 56.87
C GLU A 145 27.29 5.03 57.12
N SER A 146 27.06 5.83 58.18
CA SER A 146 25.73 6.18 58.67
C SER A 146 25.21 7.56 58.23
N TYR A 147 26.09 8.49 57.83
CA TYR A 147 25.71 9.85 57.37
C TYR A 147 26.80 10.47 56.49
N TYR A 148 26.46 11.54 55.76
CA TYR A 148 27.41 12.37 55.01
C TYR A 148 27.86 13.57 55.85
N ILE A 149 29.17 13.84 55.91
CA ILE A 149 29.72 14.98 56.65
C ILE A 149 29.81 16.18 55.69
N LEU A 150 29.20 17.30 56.09
CA LEU A 150 29.17 18.54 55.36
C LEU A 150 29.86 19.66 56.15
N ASP A 151 30.62 20.50 55.45
CA ASP A 151 31.22 21.72 56.05
C ASP A 151 30.16 22.78 56.37
N LYS A 152 29.09 22.84 55.55
CA LYS A 152 27.98 23.78 55.66
C LYS A 152 26.72 23.18 55.06
N LEU A 153 25.55 23.63 55.53
CA LEU A 153 24.26 23.31 54.93
C LEU A 153 23.43 24.59 54.87
N ASN A 154 22.96 24.94 53.66
CA ASN A 154 22.05 26.06 53.43
C ASN A 154 22.50 27.40 54.05
N ALA A 155 23.80 27.70 53.99
CA ALA A 155 24.41 28.88 54.62
C ALA A 155 23.83 30.23 54.14
N GLY A 156 23.18 30.26 52.95
CA GLY A 156 22.51 31.43 52.42
C GLY A 156 21.08 31.67 52.94
N LEU A 157 20.50 30.76 53.74
CA LEU A 157 19.20 30.94 54.38
C LEU A 157 19.31 31.69 55.72
N PRO A 158 18.29 32.48 56.11
CA PRO A 158 18.28 33.10 57.43
C PRO A 158 18.18 32.03 58.54
N PRO A 159 18.73 32.27 59.75
CA PRO A 159 18.55 31.33 60.85
C PRO A 159 17.09 31.33 61.32
N LEU A 160 16.57 30.15 61.66
CA LEU A 160 15.24 29.99 62.24
C LEU A 160 15.27 30.19 63.76
N SER A 161 14.16 30.67 64.33
CA SER A 161 14.00 30.78 65.79
C SER A 161 13.84 29.42 66.47
N GLU A 162 13.30 28.45 65.75
CA GLU A 162 13.14 27.05 66.18
C GLU A 162 13.65 26.14 65.04
N PRO A 163 14.50 25.14 65.34
CA PRO A 163 15.02 24.24 64.32
C PRO A 163 13.90 23.33 63.79
N PRO A 164 13.88 23.03 62.47
CA PRO A 164 12.89 22.14 61.89
C PRO A 164 13.14 20.70 62.36
N ASN A 165 12.07 19.94 62.57
CA ASN A 165 12.20 18.51 62.89
C ASN A 165 12.57 17.72 61.64
N LEU A 166 13.86 17.45 61.48
CA LEU A 166 14.45 16.68 60.38
C LEU A 166 15.20 15.45 60.89
N GLU A 167 14.89 14.95 62.09
CA GLU A 167 15.67 13.89 62.74
C GLU A 167 15.50 12.52 62.08
N THR A 168 14.31 12.22 61.58
CA THR A 168 13.96 10.95 60.90
C THR A 168 13.58 11.21 59.44
N PRO A 169 13.73 10.22 58.53
CA PRO A 169 13.28 10.35 57.15
C PRO A 169 11.80 10.72 57.06
N LEU A 170 10.95 10.10 57.90
CA LEU A 170 9.54 10.40 57.98
C LEU A 170 9.30 11.85 58.43
N ALA A 171 9.93 12.28 59.52
CA ALA A 171 9.80 13.65 60.03
C ALA A 171 10.24 14.71 59.01
N ALA A 172 11.32 14.45 58.25
CA ALA A 172 11.78 15.35 57.21
C ALA A 172 10.78 15.51 56.06
N LEU A 173 10.15 14.40 55.63
CA LEU A 173 9.12 14.41 54.59
C LEU A 173 7.83 15.07 55.08
N GLU A 174 7.40 14.80 56.30
CA GLU A 174 6.24 15.41 56.94
C GLU A 174 6.43 16.92 57.16
N PHE A 175 7.60 17.35 57.62
CA PHE A 175 7.92 18.76 57.78
C PHE A 175 7.82 19.50 56.44
N PHE A 176 8.42 18.95 55.39
CA PHE A 176 8.36 19.51 54.04
C PHE A 176 6.92 19.64 53.56
N GLN A 177 6.14 18.55 53.62
CA GLN A 177 4.75 18.56 53.16
C GLN A 177 3.87 19.49 54.00
N SER A 178 4.01 19.48 55.33
CA SER A 178 3.21 20.32 56.25
C SER A 178 3.48 21.82 56.03
N ALA A 179 4.74 22.20 55.83
CA ALA A 179 5.10 23.58 55.52
C ALA A 179 4.55 24.02 54.15
N VAL A 180 4.64 23.14 53.13
CA VAL A 180 4.02 23.36 51.81
C VAL A 180 2.50 23.52 51.91
N MET A 181 1.81 22.64 52.65
CA MET A 181 0.35 22.71 52.84
C MET A 181 -0.10 24.01 53.52
N LYS A 182 0.74 24.57 54.40
CA LYS A 182 0.53 25.89 55.03
C LYS A 182 0.96 27.06 54.14
N GLN A 183 1.36 26.81 52.89
CA GLN A 183 1.90 27.78 51.93
C GLN A 183 3.19 28.48 52.40
N GLN A 184 3.91 27.89 53.34
CA GLN A 184 5.18 28.36 53.89
C GLN A 184 6.35 27.71 53.14
N TYR A 185 6.47 28.03 51.85
CA TYR A 185 7.49 27.43 50.97
C TYR A 185 8.93 27.83 51.34
N ASP A 186 9.09 28.99 51.97
CA ASP A 186 10.34 29.45 52.55
C ASP A 186 10.80 28.56 53.71
N LEU A 187 9.87 28.09 54.54
CA LEU A 187 10.14 27.17 55.65
C LEU A 187 10.39 25.74 55.18
N ALA A 188 9.67 25.28 54.16
CA ALA A 188 9.91 23.95 53.56
C ALA A 188 11.30 23.85 52.90
N ALA A 189 11.87 24.96 52.43
CA ALA A 189 13.18 24.97 51.80
C ALA A 189 14.33 24.50 52.72
N TYR A 190 14.15 24.53 54.04
CA TYR A 190 15.17 24.03 54.99
C TYR A 190 15.34 22.51 54.94
N ALA A 191 14.36 21.78 54.40
CA ALA A 191 14.50 20.34 54.13
C ALA A 191 15.27 20.03 52.84
N LEU A 192 15.65 21.04 52.05
CA LEU A 192 16.40 20.88 50.80
C LEU A 192 17.89 21.06 51.06
N ASN A 193 18.75 20.20 50.51
CA ASN A 193 20.18 20.48 50.44
C ASN A 193 20.50 21.36 49.22
N MET A 194 20.71 22.65 49.42
CA MET A 194 20.99 23.61 48.34
C MET A 194 22.49 23.89 48.12
N ASN A 195 23.39 23.06 48.63
CA ASN A 195 24.84 23.32 48.56
C ASN A 195 25.40 23.42 47.12
N LEU A 196 24.75 22.78 46.13
CA LEU A 196 25.11 22.93 44.71
C LEU A 196 24.80 24.33 44.13
N ILE A 197 24.11 25.18 44.88
CA ILE A 197 23.69 26.53 44.49
C ILE A 197 24.51 27.56 45.26
N ASP A 198 24.95 28.62 44.56
CA ASP A 198 25.70 29.74 45.16
C ASP A 198 24.94 30.39 46.33
N GLU A 199 25.64 30.64 47.44
CA GLU A 199 25.06 31.09 48.72
C GLU A 199 24.23 32.37 48.57
N LYS A 200 24.67 33.32 47.73
CA LYS A 200 23.95 34.58 47.50
C LYS A 200 22.61 34.36 46.80
N SER A 201 22.50 33.27 46.03
CA SER A 201 21.32 32.94 45.24
C SER A 201 20.37 31.98 45.98
N GLN A 202 20.83 31.28 47.01
CA GLN A 202 20.01 30.32 47.77
C GLN A 202 18.71 30.94 48.28
N ARG A 203 18.78 32.12 48.92
CA ARG A 203 17.58 32.81 49.44
C ARG A 203 16.56 33.17 48.35
N GLY A 204 17.04 33.60 47.18
CA GLY A 204 16.17 33.97 46.06
C GLY A 204 15.52 32.77 45.36
N ARG A 205 16.20 31.61 45.35
CA ARG A 205 15.76 30.40 44.66
C ARG A 205 15.02 29.40 45.54
N ALA A 206 15.20 29.46 46.86
CA ALA A 206 14.61 28.52 47.83
C ALA A 206 13.09 28.35 47.66
N LEU A 207 12.35 29.46 47.54
CA LEU A 207 10.90 29.43 47.37
C LEU A 207 10.48 28.78 46.06
N ASP A 208 11.18 29.07 44.97
CA ASP A 208 10.86 28.55 43.63
C ASP A 208 11.18 27.06 43.54
N LEU A 209 12.35 26.63 44.03
CA LEU A 209 12.75 25.21 44.06
C LEU A 209 11.80 24.37 44.91
N THR A 210 11.35 24.89 46.05
CA THR A 210 10.39 24.20 46.91
C THR A 210 9.06 24.00 46.20
N LYS A 211 8.53 25.04 45.54
CA LYS A 211 7.27 24.93 44.77
C LYS A 211 7.38 23.93 43.63
N ARG A 212 8.50 23.96 42.90
CA ARG A 212 8.74 23.03 41.79
C ARG A 212 8.89 21.60 42.29
N LEU A 213 9.60 21.38 43.40
CA LEU A 213 9.73 20.05 43.99
C LEU A 213 8.39 19.53 44.49
N ASP A 214 7.60 20.36 45.18
CA ASP A 214 6.26 19.96 45.63
C ASP A 214 5.37 19.56 44.46
N PHE A 215 5.36 20.33 43.37
CA PHE A 215 4.65 19.97 42.15
C PHE A 215 5.11 18.60 41.61
N LEU A 216 6.43 18.37 41.51
CA LEU A 216 6.99 17.12 41.03
C LEU A 216 6.65 15.93 41.94
N LEU A 217 6.71 16.10 43.26
CA LEU A 217 6.37 15.06 44.23
C LEU A 217 4.87 14.74 44.20
N SER A 218 4.02 15.75 44.05
CA SER A 218 2.56 15.58 43.95
C SER A 218 2.15 14.90 42.64
N GLU A 219 2.67 15.36 41.50
CA GLU A 219 2.32 14.83 40.16
C GLU A 219 2.79 13.38 39.98
N LYS A 220 3.86 12.97 40.66
CA LYS A 220 4.42 11.62 40.60
C LYS A 220 4.11 10.76 41.83
N GLU A 221 3.22 11.22 42.70
CA GLU A 221 2.78 10.51 43.91
C GLU A 221 3.95 10.04 44.81
N LEU A 222 5.01 10.85 44.92
CA LEU A 222 6.24 10.52 45.64
C LEU A 222 6.20 10.86 47.14
N TYR A 223 5.04 11.26 47.67
CA TYR A 223 4.80 11.42 49.10
C TYR A 223 4.49 10.06 49.76
N VAL A 224 5.52 9.21 49.86
CA VAL A 224 5.39 7.82 50.34
C VAL A 224 5.51 7.74 51.86
N PHE A 225 4.50 8.19 52.62
CA PHE A 225 4.59 8.19 54.09
C PHE A 225 4.63 6.78 54.72
N ASP A 226 3.88 5.83 54.14
CA ASP A 226 3.68 4.51 54.73
C ASP A 226 4.96 3.65 54.79
N ASP A 227 5.89 3.87 53.86
CA ASP A 227 7.15 3.09 53.75
C ASP A 227 8.35 3.78 54.41
N MET A 228 8.15 4.95 55.03
CA MET A 228 9.23 5.79 55.54
C MET A 228 9.58 5.45 56.99
N PRO A 229 10.86 5.15 57.30
CA PRO A 229 11.27 4.87 58.67
C PRO A 229 11.13 6.10 59.59
N ASP A 230 10.56 5.89 60.78
CA ASP A 230 10.54 6.90 61.86
C ASP A 230 11.71 6.74 62.85
N ARG A 231 12.83 6.17 62.38
CA ARG A 231 14.06 6.06 63.16
C ARG A 231 15.13 7.00 62.61
N PRO A 232 15.94 7.67 63.47
CA PRO A 232 16.96 8.60 62.99
C PRO A 232 18.04 7.96 62.10
N ASP A 233 18.30 6.68 62.28
CA ASP A 233 19.26 5.88 61.50
C ASP A 233 18.70 5.34 60.17
N GLY A 234 17.44 5.64 59.85
CA GLY A 234 16.78 5.22 58.60
C GLY A 234 16.67 3.69 58.46
N LEU A 235 16.71 2.98 59.60
CA LEU A 235 16.71 1.52 59.63
C LEU A 235 15.31 0.96 59.42
N ILE A 236 15.15 0.07 58.43
CA ILE A 236 13.94 -0.74 58.27
C ILE A 236 14.18 -2.08 58.96
N GLU A 237 13.36 -2.39 59.96
CA GLU A 237 13.41 -3.69 60.62
C GLU A 237 12.81 -4.76 59.71
N PRO A 238 13.45 -5.94 59.58
CA PRO A 238 12.85 -7.05 58.85
C PRO A 238 11.55 -7.49 59.55
N PRO A 239 10.53 -7.93 58.80
CA PRO A 239 9.27 -8.37 59.37
C PRO A 239 9.49 -9.52 60.38
N LEU A 240 8.86 -9.40 61.54
CA LEU A 240 8.97 -10.36 62.65
C LEU A 240 8.62 -11.78 62.15
N GLY A 241 9.56 -12.72 62.22
CA GLY A 241 9.34 -14.14 61.85
C GLY A 241 10.41 -14.77 60.96
N ASN A 242 11.39 -14.02 60.45
CA ASN A 242 12.50 -14.58 59.69
C ASN A 242 13.62 -15.06 60.64
N THR A 243 14.13 -16.28 60.47
CA THR A 243 15.16 -16.90 61.34
C THR A 243 16.57 -16.33 61.13
N SER A 244 16.71 -15.33 60.26
CA SER A 244 17.94 -14.61 59.99
C SER A 244 18.06 -13.43 60.94
N SER A 245 18.94 -13.55 61.95
CA SER A 245 19.41 -12.45 62.79
C SER A 245 20.34 -11.51 62.00
N VAL A 246 19.82 -10.92 60.93
CA VAL A 246 20.50 -9.86 60.19
C VAL A 246 20.23 -8.57 60.96
N MET A 247 21.29 -8.07 61.61
CA MET A 247 21.31 -6.73 62.20
C MET A 247 20.97 -5.74 61.07
N GLY A 248 19.92 -4.94 61.24
CA GLY A 248 19.56 -3.96 60.23
C GLY A 248 20.75 -3.03 59.94
N ILE A 249 20.97 -2.71 58.67
CA ILE A 249 22.04 -1.81 58.24
C ILE A 249 21.48 -0.38 58.21
N ALA A 250 22.04 0.52 59.04
CA ALA A 250 21.71 1.94 59.03
C ALA A 250 21.92 2.54 57.63
N ARG A 251 21.03 3.44 57.21
CA ARG A 251 21.06 4.01 55.86
C ARG A 251 21.40 5.49 55.94
N ARG A 252 22.40 5.91 55.15
CA ARG A 252 22.73 7.35 54.96
C ARG A 252 21.98 8.01 53.80
N SER A 253 21.33 7.22 52.95
CA SER A 253 20.52 7.67 51.82
C SER A 253 19.32 6.76 51.62
N LEU A 254 18.15 7.36 51.42
CA LEU A 254 16.89 6.66 51.16
C LEU A 254 16.29 7.17 49.86
N GLN A 255 15.84 6.25 49.02
CA GLN A 255 15.23 6.58 47.75
C GLN A 255 13.71 6.69 47.91
N LEU A 256 13.15 7.82 47.48
CA LEU A 256 11.70 8.03 47.44
C LEU A 256 11.07 7.45 46.17
N GLY A 257 11.75 7.57 45.03
CA GLY A 257 11.27 7.05 43.75
C GLY A 257 12.09 7.55 42.57
N TYR A 258 11.49 7.55 41.38
CA TYR A 258 12.10 8.04 40.15
C TYR A 258 11.14 8.95 39.39
N ILE A 259 11.70 9.93 38.71
CA ILE A 259 10.99 10.76 37.73
C ILE A 259 11.68 10.56 36.38
N ASP A 260 10.91 10.17 35.36
CA ASP A 260 11.45 9.99 34.02
C ASP A 260 11.84 11.35 33.43
N TYR A 261 13.06 11.46 32.91
CA TYR A 261 13.57 12.65 32.22
C TYR A 261 14.23 12.25 30.91
N ARG A 262 13.65 12.67 29.78
CA ARG A 262 14.05 12.19 28.44
C ARG A 262 14.11 10.65 28.41
N GLU A 263 15.27 10.06 28.16
CA GLU A 263 15.48 8.60 28.09
C GLU A 263 16.04 7.98 29.38
N ARG A 264 16.08 8.73 30.49
CA ARG A 264 16.65 8.24 31.77
C ARG A 264 15.71 8.43 32.95
N ARG A 265 15.81 7.53 33.94
CA ARG A 265 15.10 7.65 35.22
C ARG A 265 15.94 8.44 36.22
N VAL A 266 15.45 9.58 36.68
CA VAL A 266 16.14 10.42 37.68
C VAL A 266 15.64 10.05 39.08
N PRO A 267 16.47 9.46 39.94
CA PRO A 267 16.05 9.10 41.29
C PRO A 267 15.94 10.32 42.21
N ILE A 268 14.94 10.31 43.08
CA ILE A 268 14.71 11.31 44.13
C ILE A 268 15.15 10.69 45.46
N TYR A 269 16.09 11.34 46.15
CA TYR A 269 16.71 10.83 47.38
C TYR A 269 16.54 11.79 48.55
N LEU A 270 16.30 11.21 49.73
CA LEU A 270 16.59 11.80 51.03
C LEU A 270 17.95 11.32 51.52
N GLN A 271 18.75 12.21 52.11
CA GLN A 271 20.08 11.91 52.61
C GLN A 271 20.20 12.36 54.05
N ARG A 272 20.93 11.58 54.83
CA ARG A 272 21.30 11.90 56.20
C ARG A 272 22.63 12.62 56.20
N VAL A 273 22.63 13.87 56.65
CA VAL A 273 23.78 14.77 56.62
C VAL A 273 24.11 15.29 58.02
N ARG A 274 25.39 15.50 58.31
CA ARG A 274 25.87 16.07 59.58
C ARG A 274 26.71 17.30 59.27
N VAL A 275 26.44 18.40 59.96
CA VAL A 275 27.19 19.65 59.83
C VAL A 275 27.95 19.90 61.12
N GLY A 276 29.28 19.95 61.05
CA GLY A 276 30.13 20.14 62.25
C GLY A 276 29.86 19.09 63.34
N GLU A 277 29.67 19.54 64.58
CA GLU A 277 29.42 18.66 65.74
C GLU A 277 27.93 18.37 65.99
N GLU A 278 27.01 18.96 65.23
CA GLU A 278 25.56 18.80 65.43
C GLU A 278 25.07 17.37 65.14
N ALA A 279 23.86 17.06 65.58
CA ALA A 279 23.23 15.78 65.30
C ALA A 279 22.91 15.66 63.79
N PRO A 280 23.06 14.46 63.18
CA PRO A 280 22.76 14.27 61.77
C PRO A 280 21.25 14.36 61.49
N ILE A 281 20.88 15.09 60.44
CA ILE A 281 19.50 15.35 59.99
C ILE A 281 19.25 14.83 58.57
N TRP A 282 17.98 14.67 58.20
CA TRP A 282 17.55 14.21 56.88
C TRP A 282 17.07 15.35 55.99
N VAL A 283 17.61 15.42 54.77
CA VAL A 283 17.28 16.45 53.77
C VAL A 283 17.22 15.85 52.37
N PHE A 284 16.50 16.49 51.45
CA PHE A 284 16.53 16.11 50.03
C PHE A 284 17.95 16.30 49.49
N SER A 285 18.46 15.29 48.79
CA SER A 285 19.84 15.28 48.32
C SER A 285 20.16 16.48 47.44
N ALA A 286 21.41 16.96 47.50
CA ALA A 286 21.81 18.10 46.69
C ALA A 286 21.64 17.84 45.19
N GLN A 287 21.82 16.58 44.77
CA GLN A 287 21.60 16.13 43.40
C GLN A 287 20.11 16.11 43.01
N THR A 288 19.22 15.75 43.92
CA THR A 288 17.77 15.89 43.72
C THR A 288 17.41 17.35 43.51
N VAL A 289 17.92 18.24 44.38
CA VAL A 289 17.66 19.69 44.30
C VAL A 289 18.20 20.29 43.01
N GLY A 290 19.40 19.91 42.58
CA GLY A 290 20.00 20.37 41.33
C GLY A 290 19.28 19.91 40.07
N ASN A 291 18.47 18.84 40.15
CA ASN A 291 17.67 18.34 39.02
C ASN A 291 16.25 18.90 38.98
N ILE A 292 15.78 19.62 40.01
CA ILE A 292 14.40 20.12 40.10
C ILE A 292 14.02 20.92 38.85
N ASP A 293 14.87 21.85 38.40
CA ASP A 293 14.55 22.71 37.25
C ASP A 293 14.36 21.90 35.97
N ASN A 294 15.30 21.00 35.67
CA ASN A 294 15.25 20.14 34.49
C ASN A 294 13.99 19.27 34.51
N LEU A 295 13.68 18.69 35.67
CA LEU A 295 12.48 17.87 35.83
C LEU A 295 11.21 18.70 35.67
N TYR A 296 11.17 19.89 36.27
CA TYR A 296 10.01 20.77 36.19
C TYR A 296 9.75 21.27 34.77
N GLU A 297 10.78 21.59 33.99
CA GLU A 297 10.63 21.99 32.57
C GLU A 297 9.96 20.91 31.70
N GLN A 298 10.11 19.63 32.02
CA GLN A 298 9.44 18.56 31.26
C GLN A 298 7.96 18.40 31.64
N TYR A 299 7.61 18.66 32.91
CA TYR A 299 6.27 18.34 33.44
C TYR A 299 5.39 19.57 33.72
N HIS A 300 5.92 20.79 33.64
CA HIS A 300 5.15 22.00 33.93
C HIS A 300 4.00 22.22 32.92
N PRO A 301 2.82 22.67 33.39
CA PRO A 301 1.71 23.04 32.51
C PRO A 301 2.00 24.31 31.71
N ALA A 302 1.45 24.40 30.49
CA ALA A 302 1.58 25.57 29.63
C ALA A 302 1.08 26.84 30.36
N GLU A 303 1.78 27.98 30.23
CA GLU A 303 1.45 29.23 30.95
C GLU A 303 0.00 29.69 30.74
N PHE A 304 -0.59 29.37 29.58
CA PHE A 304 -1.98 29.68 29.24
C PHE A 304 -3.01 28.91 30.10
N GLU A 305 -2.66 27.71 30.57
CA GLU A 305 -3.55 26.90 31.39
C GLU A 305 -3.92 27.63 32.70
N ARG A 306 -3.06 28.52 33.21
CA ARG A 306 -3.35 29.32 34.41
C ARG A 306 -4.58 30.22 34.26
N TYR A 307 -4.91 30.67 33.06
CA TYR A 307 -6.04 31.57 32.78
C TYR A 307 -7.35 30.84 32.45
N LEU A 308 -7.31 29.51 32.28
CA LEU A 308 -8.49 28.73 31.94
C LEU A 308 -9.38 28.48 33.18
N PRO A 309 -10.71 28.59 33.05
CA PRO A 309 -11.64 28.15 34.07
C PRO A 309 -11.41 26.69 34.46
N THR A 310 -11.61 26.34 35.74
CA THR A 310 -11.37 24.99 36.28
C THR A 310 -12.11 23.87 35.55
N TRP A 311 -13.30 24.16 34.99
CA TRP A 311 -14.07 23.18 34.22
C TRP A 311 -13.42 22.78 32.89
N LEU A 312 -12.60 23.66 32.29
CA LEU A 312 -11.87 23.38 31.04
C LEU A 312 -10.64 22.48 31.24
N LYS A 313 -10.19 22.35 32.50
CA LYS A 313 -9.02 21.56 32.91
C LYS A 313 -9.36 20.14 33.34
N ILE A 314 -10.66 19.78 33.35
CA ILE A 314 -11.09 18.43 33.68
C ILE A 314 -10.45 17.48 32.65
N LYS A 315 -9.62 16.56 33.14
CA LYS A 315 -8.99 15.52 32.31
C LYS A 315 -9.98 14.37 32.11
N ILE A 316 -10.32 14.08 30.86
CA ILE A 316 -11.14 12.93 30.46
C ILE A 316 -10.25 12.03 29.60
N PHE A 317 -10.08 10.76 29.98
CA PHE A 317 -9.12 9.83 29.35
C PHE A 317 -7.66 10.36 29.33
N GLY A 318 -7.25 11.14 30.35
CA GLY A 318 -5.90 11.69 30.46
C GLY A 318 -5.65 12.99 29.67
N ILE A 319 -6.65 13.47 28.91
CA ILE A 319 -6.57 14.67 28.06
C ILE A 319 -7.45 15.78 28.64
N ALA A 320 -6.96 17.02 28.65
CA ALA A 320 -7.75 18.14 29.15
C ALA A 320 -8.86 18.53 28.15
N LEU A 321 -10.05 18.88 28.65
CA LEU A 321 -11.21 19.22 27.80
C LEU A 321 -10.94 20.35 26.79
N TRP A 322 -10.06 21.30 27.15
CA TRP A 322 -9.66 22.39 26.28
C TRP A 322 -8.82 21.92 25.07
N GLU A 323 -8.00 20.87 25.22
CA GLU A 323 -7.16 20.33 24.15
C GLU A 323 -8.01 19.70 23.05
N PHE A 324 -9.05 18.95 23.44
CA PHE A 324 -10.07 18.45 22.50
C PHE A 324 -10.77 19.59 21.76
N SER A 325 -11.16 20.63 22.50
CA SER A 325 -11.83 21.80 21.93
C SER A 325 -10.93 22.54 20.94
N ALA A 326 -9.64 22.65 21.24
CA ALA A 326 -8.63 23.26 20.38
C ALA A 326 -8.42 22.46 19.09
N LEU A 327 -8.35 21.12 19.17
CA LEU A 327 -8.23 20.26 17.99
C LEU A 327 -9.47 20.33 17.08
N ILE A 328 -10.68 20.34 17.67
CA ILE A 328 -11.92 20.49 16.91
C ILE A 328 -11.97 21.87 16.25
N LEU A 329 -11.61 22.94 16.96
CA LEU A 329 -11.55 24.29 16.41
C LEU A 329 -10.54 24.38 15.26
N PHE A 330 -9.36 23.79 15.42
CA PHE A 330 -8.33 23.73 14.39
C PHE A 330 -8.84 22.98 13.15
N PHE A 331 -9.46 21.81 13.32
CA PHE A 331 -10.08 21.05 12.24
C PHE A 331 -11.17 21.85 11.50
N LEU A 332 -12.04 22.55 12.23
CA LEU A 332 -13.07 23.40 11.64
C LEU A 332 -12.47 24.60 10.90
N LEU A 333 -11.40 25.18 11.42
CA LEU A 333 -10.67 26.28 10.78
C LEU A 333 -10.02 25.80 9.48
N THR A 334 -9.29 24.68 9.49
CA THR A 334 -8.68 24.12 8.27
C THR A 334 -9.74 23.73 7.24
N MET A 335 -10.87 23.18 7.70
CA MET A 335 -11.99 22.84 6.83
C MET A 335 -12.65 24.08 6.22
N GLY A 336 -12.81 25.15 7.02
CA GLY A 336 -13.35 26.44 6.58
C GLY A 336 -12.45 27.14 5.56
N VAL A 337 -11.13 27.14 5.81
CA VAL A 337 -10.13 27.64 4.85
C VAL A 337 -10.17 26.82 3.56
N GLY A 338 -10.22 25.48 3.64
CA GLY A 338 -10.35 24.62 2.48
C GLY A 338 -11.62 24.88 1.68
N TRP A 339 -12.76 25.06 2.35
CA TRP A 339 -14.02 25.40 1.71
C TRP A 339 -13.99 26.78 1.03
N LEU A 340 -13.41 27.79 1.67
CA LEU A 340 -13.24 29.12 1.07
C LEU A 340 -12.33 29.08 -0.16
N LEU A 341 -11.19 28.38 -0.09
CA LEU A 341 -10.30 28.19 -1.22
C LEU A 341 -11.04 27.54 -2.39
N SER A 342 -11.84 26.51 -2.12
CA SER A 342 -12.61 25.84 -3.16
C SER A 342 -13.65 26.71 -3.85
N LYS A 343 -14.38 27.54 -3.08
CA LYS A 343 -15.35 28.50 -3.63
C LYS A 343 -14.66 29.60 -4.42
N GLY A 344 -13.46 30.00 -3.99
CA GLY A 344 -12.57 30.88 -4.74
C GLY A 344 -12.17 30.28 -6.09
N THR A 345 -11.69 29.03 -6.10
CA THR A 345 -11.30 28.33 -7.32
C THR A 345 -12.48 28.11 -8.28
N GLU A 346 -13.64 27.71 -7.78
CA GLU A 346 -14.88 27.57 -8.57
C GLU A 346 -15.24 28.89 -9.26
N LYS A 347 -15.20 30.01 -8.52
CA LYS A 347 -15.50 31.33 -9.06
C LYS A 347 -14.49 31.79 -10.11
N ILE A 348 -13.20 31.51 -9.91
CA ILE A 348 -12.14 31.85 -10.87
C ILE A 348 -12.29 31.06 -12.17
N ILE A 349 -12.55 29.74 -12.06
CA ILE A 349 -12.75 28.86 -13.22
C ILE A 349 -13.95 29.32 -14.04
N ASN A 350 -15.09 29.58 -13.39
CA ASN A 350 -16.29 30.06 -14.08
C ASN A 350 -16.12 31.49 -14.64
N HIS A 351 -15.16 32.27 -14.13
CA HIS A 351 -14.90 33.62 -14.64
C HIS A 351 -13.96 33.64 -15.85
N TYR A 352 -13.04 32.68 -15.95
CA TYR A 352 -12.04 32.62 -17.03
C TYR A 352 -12.41 31.67 -18.19
N ILE A 353 -13.37 30.76 -18.00
CA ILE A 353 -13.82 29.84 -19.05
C ILE A 353 -15.07 30.43 -19.73
N ASP A 354 -14.91 30.90 -20.96
CA ASP A 354 -16.02 31.31 -21.84
C ASP A 354 -16.82 30.10 -22.32
N ASP A 355 -18.11 30.05 -21.96
CA ASP A 355 -19.05 28.94 -22.22
C ASP A 355 -19.16 28.57 -23.71
N GLU A 356 -19.05 29.56 -24.62
CA GLU A 356 -19.28 29.36 -26.06
C GLU A 356 -18.12 28.63 -26.76
N LYS A 357 -16.86 28.99 -26.46
CA LYS A 357 -15.67 28.49 -27.19
C LYS A 357 -15.17 27.13 -26.69
N TYR A 358 -15.47 26.78 -25.43
CA TYR A 358 -15.05 25.52 -24.80
C TYR A 358 -15.96 24.33 -25.13
N SER A 359 -17.24 24.59 -25.44
CA SER A 359 -18.23 23.57 -25.81
C SER A 359 -17.82 22.77 -27.07
N MET A 360 -17.10 23.40 -28.00
CA MET A 360 -16.80 22.86 -29.32
C MET A 360 -15.61 21.88 -29.38
N TYR A 361 -14.74 21.84 -28.36
CA TYR A 361 -13.54 20.98 -28.36
C TYR A 361 -13.57 19.83 -27.35
N VAL A 362 -14.43 19.87 -26.33
CA VAL A 362 -14.25 19.02 -25.13
C VAL A 362 -15.45 18.11 -24.80
N GLY A 363 -16.61 18.33 -25.42
CA GLY A 363 -17.82 17.54 -25.15
C GLY A 363 -18.29 17.72 -23.71
N SER A 364 -19.27 18.62 -23.52
CA SER A 364 -19.87 19.07 -22.25
C SER A 364 -19.10 20.17 -21.50
N THR A 365 -19.77 21.33 -21.39
CA THR A 365 -19.35 22.59 -20.73
C THR A 365 -19.02 22.46 -19.24
N ASN A 366 -19.47 21.38 -18.58
CA ASN A 366 -19.39 21.28 -17.13
C ASN A 366 -18.19 20.47 -16.61
N GLY A 367 -17.38 19.82 -17.44
CA GLY A 367 -16.43 18.80 -16.97
C GLY A 367 -15.41 19.24 -15.91
N VAL A 368 -14.79 20.43 -16.06
CA VAL A 368 -13.74 20.90 -15.12
C VAL A 368 -14.35 21.56 -13.88
N ALA A 369 -15.40 22.35 -14.04
CA ALA A 369 -16.12 22.93 -12.90
C ALA A 369 -16.82 21.83 -12.05
N ASP A 370 -17.39 20.81 -12.71
CA ASP A 370 -17.99 19.63 -12.07
C ASP A 370 -16.93 18.75 -11.39
N LEU A 371 -15.72 18.63 -11.96
CA LEU A 371 -14.58 18.01 -11.28
C LEU A 371 -14.27 18.76 -9.98
N VAL A 372 -14.04 20.07 -10.06
CA VAL A 372 -13.68 20.87 -8.90
C VAL A 372 -14.77 20.77 -7.84
N ASN A 373 -16.05 20.90 -8.20
CA ASN A 373 -17.14 20.80 -7.24
C ASN A 373 -17.28 19.40 -6.61
N LYS A 374 -17.06 18.33 -7.37
CA LYS A 374 -17.18 16.94 -6.86
C LYS A 374 -15.97 16.48 -6.05
N LEU A 375 -14.77 16.99 -6.35
CA LEU A 375 -13.53 16.61 -5.66
C LEU A 375 -13.21 17.51 -4.47
N THR A 376 -13.67 18.76 -4.50
CA THR A 376 -13.42 19.77 -3.45
C THR A 376 -13.73 19.26 -2.06
N VAL A 377 -14.95 18.74 -1.83
CA VAL A 377 -15.37 18.39 -0.48
C VAL A 377 -14.51 17.26 0.09
N PRO A 378 -14.33 16.11 -0.58
CA PRO A 378 -13.39 15.09 -0.09
C PRO A 378 -11.97 15.63 0.09
N LEU A 379 -11.49 16.48 -0.83
CA LEU A 379 -10.14 17.04 -0.78
C LEU A 379 -9.93 17.91 0.47
N THR A 380 -10.88 18.77 0.82
CA THR A 380 -10.77 19.61 2.03
C THR A 380 -10.76 18.77 3.30
N PHE A 381 -11.54 17.68 3.35
CA PHE A 381 -11.49 16.72 4.45
C PHE A 381 -10.12 16.03 4.52
N THR A 382 -9.56 15.55 3.39
CA THR A 382 -8.23 14.91 3.38
C THR A 382 -7.12 15.84 3.86
N ILE A 383 -7.12 17.09 3.39
CA ILE A 383 -6.13 18.10 3.79
C ILE A 383 -6.29 18.45 5.27
N SER A 384 -7.54 18.61 5.75
CA SER A 384 -7.80 18.92 7.16
C SER A 384 -7.35 17.79 8.08
N PHE A 385 -7.72 16.54 7.78
CA PHE A 385 -7.25 15.38 8.55
C PHE A 385 -5.73 15.20 8.49
N SER A 386 -5.10 15.46 7.34
CA SER A 386 -3.63 15.42 7.20
C SER A 386 -2.96 16.48 8.07
N LEU A 387 -3.42 17.73 8.05
CA LEU A 387 -2.91 18.82 8.89
C LEU A 387 -3.10 18.55 10.38
N VAL A 388 -4.24 18.00 10.78
CA VAL A 388 -4.48 17.63 12.18
C VAL A 388 -3.58 16.45 12.58
N PHE A 389 -3.39 15.47 11.70
CA PHE A 389 -2.51 14.34 11.95
C PHE A 389 -1.04 14.75 12.11
N THR A 390 -0.54 15.66 11.27
CA THR A 390 0.84 16.20 11.39
C THR A 390 1.02 17.03 12.65
N LEU A 391 0.03 17.83 13.03
CA LEU A 391 0.05 18.61 14.27
C LEU A 391 0.16 17.70 15.50
N VAL A 392 -0.60 16.60 15.51
CA VAL A 392 -0.65 15.63 16.60
C VAL A 392 0.60 14.72 16.64
N SER A 393 1.25 14.46 15.51
CA SER A 393 2.37 13.51 15.43
C SER A 393 3.77 14.12 15.66
N GLY A 394 3.87 15.38 16.11
CA GLY A 394 5.18 16.01 16.42
C GLY A 394 5.31 17.48 16.07
N GLY A 395 4.23 18.17 15.68
CA GLY A 395 4.27 19.61 15.39
C GLY A 395 4.44 20.51 16.62
N PHE A 396 4.06 20.03 17.81
CA PHE A 396 4.18 20.78 19.07
C PHE A 396 4.60 19.86 20.25
N PRO A 397 5.70 20.16 20.96
CA PRO A 397 6.18 19.36 22.11
C PRO A 397 5.25 19.29 23.33
N TYR A 398 4.15 20.05 23.30
CA TYR A 398 3.25 20.26 24.44
C TYR A 398 1.97 19.40 24.39
N LEU A 399 1.86 18.47 23.43
CA LEU A 399 0.64 17.68 23.19
C LEU A 399 0.85 16.15 23.28
N ASP A 400 1.95 15.66 23.89
CA ASP A 400 2.28 14.22 23.91
C ASP A 400 1.18 13.34 24.52
N ALA A 401 0.47 13.83 25.54
CA ALA A 401 -0.66 13.11 26.15
C ALA A 401 -1.87 12.99 25.19
N VAL A 402 -2.17 14.06 24.45
CA VAL A 402 -3.25 14.13 23.44
C VAL A 402 -2.93 13.27 22.23
N ALA A 403 -1.65 13.23 21.86
CA ALA A 403 -1.16 12.53 20.70
C ALA A 403 -1.29 11.01 20.78
N SER A 404 -1.14 10.42 21.95
CA SER A 404 -1.26 8.96 22.10
C SER A 404 -2.71 8.46 21.86
N SER A 405 -3.72 9.16 22.38
CA SER A 405 -5.09 8.63 22.41
C SER A 405 -5.96 9.09 21.23
N THR A 406 -5.71 10.28 20.66
CA THR A 406 -6.54 10.81 19.56
C THR A 406 -6.01 10.46 18.16
N ARG A 407 -4.72 10.11 18.05
CA ARG A 407 -4.06 9.80 16.77
C ARG A 407 -4.72 8.66 15.98
N PRO A 408 -5.10 7.51 16.58
CA PRO A 408 -5.75 6.44 15.81
C PRO A 408 -7.09 6.86 15.22
N LEU A 409 -7.86 7.70 15.94
CA LEU A 409 -9.14 8.22 15.46
C LEU A 409 -8.94 9.17 14.25
N ILE A 410 -7.95 10.05 14.34
CA ILE A 410 -7.59 10.99 13.26
C ILE A 410 -7.08 10.21 12.04
N TRP A 411 -6.27 9.17 12.25
CA TRP A 411 -5.78 8.28 11.19
C TRP A 411 -6.92 7.60 10.45
N ILE A 412 -7.89 7.01 11.17
CA ILE A 412 -9.09 6.43 10.56
C ILE A 412 -9.83 7.46 9.72
N GLY A 413 -10.03 8.68 10.26
CA GLY A 413 -10.64 9.79 9.52
C GLY A 413 -9.90 10.15 8.24
N LEU A 414 -8.57 10.21 8.29
CA LEU A 414 -7.69 10.44 7.14
C LEU A 414 -7.87 9.35 6.09
N VAL A 415 -7.81 8.08 6.47
CA VAL A 415 -7.98 6.94 5.56
C VAL A 415 -9.36 6.96 4.88
N PHE A 416 -10.44 7.21 5.63
CA PHE A 416 -11.78 7.33 5.06
C PHE A 416 -11.91 8.50 4.10
N SER A 417 -11.34 9.66 4.44
CA SER A 417 -11.36 10.84 3.57
C SER A 417 -10.60 10.60 2.26
N THR A 418 -9.45 9.92 2.33
CA THR A 418 -8.63 9.57 1.15
C THR A 418 -9.34 8.54 0.28
N MET A 419 -9.99 7.54 0.89
CA MET A 419 -10.83 6.58 0.17
C MET A 419 -11.97 7.29 -0.58
N TRP A 420 -12.65 8.22 0.09
CA TRP A 420 -13.75 8.99 -0.50
C TRP A 420 -13.27 9.84 -1.68
N LEU A 421 -12.13 10.51 -1.54
CA LEU A 421 -11.47 11.27 -2.60
C LEU A 421 -11.11 10.36 -3.79
N GLY A 422 -10.47 9.23 -3.54
CA GLY A 422 -10.14 8.25 -4.59
C GLY A 422 -11.37 7.78 -5.35
N ILE A 423 -12.47 7.44 -4.65
CA ILE A 423 -13.73 7.00 -5.29
C ILE A 423 -14.30 8.12 -6.17
N ARG A 424 -14.22 9.38 -5.75
CA ARG A 424 -14.65 10.53 -6.56
C ARG A 424 -13.79 10.71 -7.81
N ILE A 425 -12.48 10.55 -7.69
CA ILE A 425 -11.53 10.58 -8.82
C ILE A 425 -11.85 9.49 -9.84
N ILE A 426 -12.01 8.24 -9.40
CA ILE A 426 -12.34 7.11 -10.29
C ILE A 426 -13.67 7.37 -11.00
N ASN A 427 -14.70 7.81 -10.27
CA ASN A 427 -16.01 8.11 -10.85
C ASN A 427 -15.92 9.23 -11.90
N PHE A 428 -15.12 10.26 -11.63
CA PHE A 428 -14.88 11.34 -12.58
C PHE A 428 -14.24 10.81 -13.87
N PHE A 429 -13.13 10.11 -13.77
CA PHE A 429 -12.44 9.56 -14.94
C PHE A 429 -13.30 8.56 -15.71
N ALA A 430 -14.05 7.70 -15.01
CA ALA A 430 -14.96 6.75 -15.64
C ALA A 430 -16.07 7.45 -16.43
N ASN A 431 -16.70 8.48 -15.87
CA ASN A 431 -17.75 9.26 -16.55
C ASN A 431 -17.17 10.08 -17.71
N ARG A 432 -15.96 10.64 -17.53
CA ARG A 432 -15.27 11.43 -18.55
C ARG A 432 -14.91 10.59 -19.77
N TYR A 433 -14.37 9.40 -19.55
CA TYR A 433 -14.02 8.46 -20.60
C TYR A 433 -15.27 7.99 -21.39
N GLN A 434 -16.41 7.86 -20.72
CA GLN A 434 -17.68 7.54 -21.39
C GLN A 434 -18.16 8.66 -22.31
N ASN A 435 -18.03 9.93 -21.90
CA ASN A 435 -18.57 11.08 -22.65
C ASN A 435 -17.71 11.51 -23.86
N MET A 436 -16.39 11.28 -23.84
CA MET A 436 -15.47 11.73 -24.91
C MET A 436 -15.66 11.06 -26.28
N GLN A 437 -16.44 9.98 -26.40
CA GLN A 437 -16.45 9.14 -27.60
C GLN A 437 -17.87 8.72 -28.02
N ILE A 438 -18.86 9.62 -27.84
CA ILE A 438 -20.27 9.42 -28.23
C ILE A 438 -20.65 10.24 -29.49
N GLU A 439 -19.78 11.12 -29.97
CA GLU A 439 -20.06 11.90 -31.19
C GLU A 439 -19.46 11.26 -32.43
N ASN A 440 -20.31 11.11 -33.43
CA ASN A 440 -20.22 10.27 -34.63
C ASN A 440 -20.53 8.82 -34.29
N LEU A 441 -21.54 8.23 -34.96
CA LEU A 441 -21.41 6.92 -35.60
C LEU A 441 -22.69 6.47 -36.30
N ALA A 442 -22.47 5.95 -37.52
CA ALA A 442 -23.38 5.12 -38.30
C ALA A 442 -23.49 3.70 -37.68
N GLU A 443 -24.46 2.93 -38.19
CA GLU A 443 -25.02 1.69 -37.63
C GLU A 443 -24.04 0.53 -37.31
N GLU A 444 -22.77 0.59 -37.73
CA GLU A 444 -21.80 -0.52 -37.58
C GLU A 444 -21.04 -0.53 -36.23
N HIS A 445 -21.28 0.43 -35.32
CA HIS A 445 -20.50 0.58 -34.07
C HIS A 445 -21.23 0.29 -32.74
N PHE A 446 -22.50 -0.15 -32.77
CA PHE A 446 -23.27 -0.41 -31.55
C PHE A 446 -22.61 -1.45 -30.60
N ASP A 447 -21.90 -2.46 -31.15
CA ASP A 447 -21.24 -3.50 -30.34
C ASP A 447 -19.99 -3.00 -29.60
N LYS A 448 -19.19 -2.13 -30.24
CA LYS A 448 -17.97 -1.57 -29.62
C LYS A 448 -18.32 -0.65 -28.44
N GLU A 449 -19.39 0.13 -28.57
CA GLU A 449 -19.86 1.02 -27.49
C GLU A 449 -20.38 0.26 -26.28
N ARG A 450 -21.20 -0.78 -26.49
CA ARG A 450 -21.74 -1.59 -25.39
C ARG A 450 -20.63 -2.33 -24.65
N ARG A 451 -19.66 -2.87 -25.38
CA ARG A 451 -18.47 -3.52 -24.81
C ARG A 451 -17.62 -2.54 -24.01
N ARG A 452 -17.36 -1.33 -24.52
CA ARG A 452 -16.61 -0.27 -23.83
C ARG A 452 -17.29 0.18 -22.52
N ARG A 453 -18.60 0.43 -22.55
CA ARG A 453 -19.37 0.80 -21.35
C ARG A 453 -19.30 -0.30 -20.28
N THR A 454 -19.38 -1.56 -20.71
CA THR A 454 -19.27 -2.73 -19.84
C THR A 454 -17.90 -2.78 -19.18
N TYR A 455 -16.81 -2.64 -19.96
CA TYR A 455 -15.45 -2.61 -19.40
C TYR A 455 -15.25 -1.46 -18.41
N VAL A 456 -15.63 -0.23 -18.75
CA VAL A 456 -15.48 0.92 -17.85
C VAL A 456 -16.24 0.72 -16.54
N SER A 457 -17.46 0.17 -16.60
CA SER A 457 -18.25 -0.14 -15.40
C SER A 457 -17.59 -1.20 -14.53
N ILE A 458 -17.08 -2.28 -15.14
CA ILE A 458 -16.38 -3.36 -14.44
C ILE A 458 -15.08 -2.84 -13.81
N PHE A 459 -14.23 -2.16 -14.58
CA PHE A 459 -12.98 -1.58 -14.09
C PHE A 459 -13.23 -0.64 -12.90
N ARG A 460 -14.20 0.27 -13.02
CA ARG A 460 -14.60 1.13 -11.90
C ARG A 460 -14.94 0.33 -10.64
N ARG A 461 -15.74 -0.74 -10.75
CA ARG A 461 -16.11 -1.57 -9.59
C ARG A 461 -14.89 -2.29 -8.99
N VAL A 462 -14.02 -2.83 -9.84
CA VAL A 462 -12.78 -3.52 -9.41
C VAL A 462 -11.84 -2.55 -8.68
N PHE A 463 -11.57 -1.37 -9.25
CA PHE A 463 -10.71 -0.38 -8.62
C PHE A 463 -11.30 0.15 -7.31
N ILE A 464 -12.61 0.40 -7.25
CA ILE A 464 -13.27 0.80 -5.99
C ILE A 464 -13.14 -0.32 -4.95
N PHE A 465 -13.36 -1.58 -5.32
CA PHE A 465 -13.22 -2.72 -4.42
C PHE A 465 -11.79 -2.87 -3.89
N VAL A 466 -10.78 -2.78 -4.76
CA VAL A 466 -9.36 -2.82 -4.37
C VAL A 466 -9.00 -1.65 -3.46
N MET A 467 -9.48 -0.44 -3.74
CA MET A 467 -9.25 0.70 -2.84
C MET A 467 -9.91 0.50 -1.48
N ILE A 468 -11.13 -0.04 -1.41
CA ILE A 468 -11.79 -0.33 -0.12
C ILE A 468 -10.95 -1.33 0.69
N LEU A 469 -10.45 -2.40 0.06
CA LEU A 469 -9.56 -3.36 0.72
C LEU A 469 -8.25 -2.72 1.18
N GLY A 470 -7.63 -1.90 0.33
CA GLY A 470 -6.40 -1.17 0.66
C GLY A 470 -6.61 -0.16 1.78
N SER A 471 -7.71 0.59 1.78
CA SER A 471 -8.07 1.52 2.86
C SER A 471 -8.35 0.77 4.16
N PHE A 472 -9.02 -0.38 4.12
CA PHE A 472 -9.19 -1.21 5.31
C PHE A 472 -7.83 -1.66 5.86
N TRP A 473 -6.93 -2.13 4.99
CA TRP A 473 -5.58 -2.55 5.36
C TRP A 473 -4.76 -1.41 6.01
N ILE A 474 -4.70 -0.25 5.37
CA ILE A 474 -4.00 0.95 5.85
C ILE A 474 -4.66 1.48 7.15
N GLY A 475 -6.00 1.40 7.26
CA GLY A 475 -6.70 1.77 8.48
C GLY A 475 -6.35 0.87 9.67
N LEU A 476 -6.17 -0.43 9.42
CA LEU A 476 -5.81 -1.41 10.46
C LEU A 476 -4.33 -1.34 10.88
N SER A 477 -3.43 -0.79 10.05
CA SER A 477 -1.99 -0.79 10.34
C SER A 477 -1.62 -0.01 11.61
N GLU A 478 -2.36 1.05 11.94
CA GLU A 478 -2.13 1.83 13.17
C GLU A 478 -2.48 1.02 14.44
N PHE A 479 -3.50 0.16 14.37
CA PHE A 479 -3.90 -0.72 15.47
C PHE A 479 -2.98 -1.93 15.63
N ALA A 480 -2.20 -2.27 14.60
CA ALA A 480 -1.25 -3.39 14.67
C ALA A 480 -0.13 -3.14 15.69
N ASN A 481 0.19 -1.87 15.98
CA ASN A 481 1.18 -1.47 16.98
C ASN A 481 0.63 -1.51 18.42
N MET A 482 -0.67 -1.73 18.62
CA MET A 482 -1.26 -1.86 19.97
C MET A 482 -1.07 -3.30 20.48
N GLU A 483 -0.47 -3.45 21.66
CA GLU A 483 -0.26 -4.75 22.29
C GLU A 483 -1.59 -5.51 22.46
N GLY A 484 -1.67 -6.73 21.92
CA GLY A 484 -2.84 -7.61 22.02
C GLY A 484 -3.80 -7.55 20.84
N LEU A 485 -4.26 -6.37 20.42
CA LEU A 485 -5.26 -6.22 19.34
C LEU A 485 -4.68 -6.51 17.94
N GLY A 486 -3.42 -6.16 17.71
CA GLY A 486 -2.76 -6.41 16.42
C GLY A 486 -2.72 -7.90 16.05
N LYS A 487 -2.48 -8.78 17.03
CA LYS A 487 -2.38 -10.24 16.80
C LYS A 487 -3.72 -10.86 16.41
N THR A 488 -4.80 -10.48 17.09
CA THR A 488 -6.15 -11.01 16.78
C THR A 488 -6.65 -10.51 15.43
N LEU A 489 -6.41 -9.22 15.12
CA LEU A 489 -6.76 -8.63 13.84
C LEU A 489 -5.99 -9.29 12.69
N LEU A 490 -4.67 -9.44 12.82
CA LEU A 490 -3.84 -10.09 11.80
C LEU A 490 -4.24 -11.54 11.58
N THR A 491 -4.54 -12.28 12.65
CA THR A 491 -5.03 -13.67 12.56
C THR A 491 -6.36 -13.74 11.81
N SER A 492 -7.31 -12.86 12.13
CA SER A 492 -8.61 -12.82 11.45
C SER A 492 -8.50 -12.41 9.98
N ALA A 493 -7.63 -11.44 9.67
CA ALA A 493 -7.33 -11.00 8.31
C ALA A 493 -6.67 -12.12 7.50
N GLY A 494 -5.77 -12.91 8.13
CA GLY A 494 -5.18 -14.10 7.52
C GLY A 494 -6.21 -15.15 7.14
N ILE A 495 -7.14 -15.49 8.05
CA ILE A 495 -8.23 -16.44 7.77
C ILE A 495 -9.13 -15.92 6.65
N ALA A 496 -9.55 -14.66 6.72
CA ALA A 496 -10.36 -14.04 5.67
C ALA A 496 -9.64 -14.05 4.31
N GLY A 497 -8.33 -13.77 4.30
CA GLY A 497 -7.49 -13.84 3.11
C GLY A 497 -7.44 -15.23 2.49
N VAL A 498 -7.33 -16.29 3.30
CA VAL A 498 -7.37 -17.68 2.83
C VAL A 498 -8.72 -18.01 2.19
N VAL A 499 -9.83 -17.64 2.83
CA VAL A 499 -11.19 -17.89 2.30
C VAL A 499 -11.39 -17.17 0.96
N ILE A 500 -10.96 -15.91 0.85
CA ILE A 500 -11.02 -15.15 -0.41
C ILE A 500 -10.11 -15.81 -1.47
N GLY A 501 -8.92 -16.26 -1.09
CA GLY A 501 -7.99 -16.96 -1.98
C GLY A 501 -8.57 -18.25 -2.56
N ILE A 502 -9.20 -19.07 -1.73
CA ILE A 502 -9.89 -20.30 -2.16
C ILE A 502 -11.05 -19.95 -3.11
N ALA A 503 -11.85 -18.93 -2.80
CA ALA A 503 -12.94 -18.49 -3.66
C ALA A 503 -12.45 -17.93 -5.02
N ALA A 504 -11.25 -17.34 -5.06
CA ALA A 504 -10.65 -16.78 -6.28
C ALA A 504 -9.92 -17.82 -7.14
N GLN A 505 -9.64 -19.02 -6.61
CA GLN A 505 -8.90 -20.09 -7.30
C GLN A 505 -9.45 -20.41 -8.71
N PRO A 506 -10.77 -20.49 -8.96
CA PRO A 506 -11.30 -20.78 -10.29
C PRO A 506 -10.92 -19.72 -11.33
N ILE A 507 -10.91 -18.45 -10.95
CA ILE A 507 -10.57 -17.33 -11.84
C ILE A 507 -9.07 -17.32 -12.12
N LEU A 508 -8.25 -17.42 -11.07
CA LEU A 508 -6.79 -17.41 -11.18
C LEU A 508 -6.29 -18.57 -12.05
N GLY A 509 -6.82 -19.79 -11.86
CA GLY A 509 -6.39 -20.91 -12.69
C GLY A 509 -6.84 -20.80 -14.15
N ASN A 510 -7.93 -20.08 -14.48
CA ASN A 510 -8.24 -19.77 -15.89
C ASN A 510 -7.23 -18.79 -16.50
N ILE A 511 -6.75 -17.81 -15.73
CA ILE A 511 -5.72 -16.86 -16.18
C ILE A 511 -4.38 -17.58 -16.39
N ILE A 512 -3.97 -18.41 -15.43
CA ILE A 512 -2.73 -19.21 -15.53
C ILE A 512 -2.82 -20.18 -16.72
N ALA A 513 -3.97 -20.84 -16.90
CA ALA A 513 -4.21 -21.65 -18.09
C ALA A 513 -4.15 -20.81 -19.37
N GLY A 514 -4.69 -19.58 -19.36
CA GLY A 514 -4.54 -18.57 -20.44
C GLY A 514 -3.11 -18.40 -20.88
N VAL A 515 -2.24 -18.08 -19.90
CA VAL A 515 -0.81 -17.91 -20.13
C VAL A 515 -0.17 -19.20 -20.62
N GLN A 516 -0.48 -20.34 -20.02
CA GLN A 516 0.08 -21.62 -20.39
C GLN A 516 -0.29 -22.03 -21.82
N VAL A 517 -1.56 -21.88 -22.23
CA VAL A 517 -2.00 -22.14 -23.62
C VAL A 517 -1.30 -21.17 -24.57
N ALA A 518 -1.15 -19.90 -24.21
CA ALA A 518 -0.44 -18.94 -25.05
C ALA A 518 1.05 -19.29 -25.25
N VAL A 519 1.71 -19.87 -24.23
CA VAL A 519 3.13 -20.26 -24.27
C VAL A 519 3.33 -21.60 -24.97
N THR A 520 2.55 -22.62 -24.60
CA THR A 520 2.73 -23.99 -25.11
C THR A 520 2.01 -24.24 -26.43
N GLN A 521 1.02 -23.39 -26.75
CA GLN A 521 0.23 -23.41 -27.99
C GLN A 521 -0.28 -24.80 -28.41
N PRO A 522 -0.93 -25.59 -27.52
CA PRO A 522 -1.52 -26.89 -27.89
C PRO A 522 -2.69 -26.74 -28.88
N VAL A 523 -3.30 -25.55 -28.89
CA VAL A 523 -4.33 -25.12 -29.83
C VAL A 523 -4.01 -23.70 -30.30
N ARG A 524 -4.23 -23.42 -31.58
CA ARG A 524 -4.03 -22.12 -32.22
C ARG A 524 -5.35 -21.61 -32.81
N ILE A 525 -5.43 -20.30 -32.99
CA ILE A 525 -6.56 -19.68 -33.69
C ILE A 525 -6.58 -20.21 -35.13
N GLY A 526 -7.72 -20.74 -35.55
CA GLY A 526 -7.91 -21.39 -36.86
C GLY A 526 -7.79 -22.92 -36.84
N ASP A 527 -7.31 -23.53 -35.75
CA ASP A 527 -7.21 -24.99 -35.68
C ASP A 527 -8.61 -25.66 -35.65
N SER A 528 -8.72 -26.83 -36.29
CA SER A 528 -9.91 -27.69 -36.18
C SER A 528 -9.72 -28.65 -35.00
N VAL A 529 -10.61 -28.58 -34.03
CA VAL A 529 -10.54 -29.34 -32.78
C VAL A 529 -11.85 -30.07 -32.49
N ILE A 530 -11.74 -31.21 -31.82
CA ILE A 530 -12.89 -31.88 -31.20
C ILE A 530 -12.76 -31.76 -29.69
N MET A 531 -13.81 -31.19 -29.08
CA MET A 531 -13.95 -31.06 -27.64
C MET A 531 -15.41 -31.37 -27.27
N ASP A 532 -15.60 -32.19 -26.24
CA ASP A 532 -16.93 -32.70 -25.83
C ASP A 532 -17.75 -33.31 -26.97
N GLY A 533 -17.08 -33.98 -27.91
CA GLY A 533 -17.70 -34.58 -29.10
C GLY A 533 -18.17 -33.57 -30.16
N ASN A 534 -17.93 -32.28 -29.98
CA ASN A 534 -18.29 -31.24 -30.95
C ASN A 534 -17.09 -30.91 -31.85
N PHE A 535 -17.22 -31.15 -33.15
CA PHE A 535 -16.29 -30.63 -34.14
C PHE A 535 -16.42 -29.11 -34.24
N SER A 536 -15.31 -28.41 -33.95
CA SER A 536 -15.27 -26.96 -33.83
C SER A 536 -13.97 -26.38 -34.37
N THR A 537 -14.01 -25.13 -34.80
CA THR A 537 -12.81 -24.34 -35.17
C THR A 537 -12.53 -23.32 -34.08
N VAL A 538 -11.26 -23.12 -33.72
CA VAL A 538 -10.87 -22.09 -32.75
C VAL A 538 -10.99 -20.69 -33.39
N GLU A 539 -11.96 -19.88 -32.94
CA GLU A 539 -12.22 -18.53 -33.49
C GLU A 539 -11.39 -17.44 -32.77
N ASP A 540 -11.32 -17.49 -31.44
CA ASP A 540 -10.63 -16.50 -30.63
C ASP A 540 -10.06 -17.14 -29.35
N LEU A 541 -8.87 -16.71 -28.92
CA LEU A 541 -8.23 -17.14 -27.67
C LEU A 541 -8.04 -15.91 -26.77
N ARG A 542 -8.76 -15.87 -25.65
CA ARG A 542 -8.67 -14.77 -24.67
C ARG A 542 -7.99 -15.25 -23.38
N TYR A 543 -7.73 -14.31 -22.47
CA TYR A 543 -7.01 -14.59 -21.23
C TYR A 543 -7.64 -15.65 -20.33
N THR A 544 -8.98 -15.76 -20.31
CA THR A 544 -9.69 -16.68 -19.38
C THR A 544 -10.59 -17.68 -20.08
N TYR A 545 -10.82 -17.52 -21.38
CA TYR A 545 -11.68 -18.40 -22.16
C TYR A 545 -11.28 -18.40 -23.64
N ALA A 546 -11.59 -19.50 -24.32
CA ALA A 546 -11.54 -19.63 -25.77
C ALA A 546 -12.95 -19.54 -26.35
N VAL A 547 -13.03 -19.13 -27.61
CA VAL A 547 -14.27 -19.16 -28.41
C VAL A 547 -14.08 -20.22 -29.48
N LEU A 548 -14.84 -21.32 -29.37
CA LEU A 548 -14.86 -22.38 -30.36
C LEU A 548 -16.14 -22.24 -31.19
N LYS A 549 -16.00 -22.23 -32.52
CA LYS A 549 -17.11 -22.17 -33.45
C LYS A 549 -17.45 -23.59 -33.90
N THR A 550 -18.62 -24.09 -33.53
CA THR A 550 -19.09 -25.39 -33.99
C THR A 550 -19.51 -25.34 -35.46
N TRP A 551 -19.61 -26.51 -36.10
CA TRP A 551 -20.08 -26.62 -37.49
C TRP A 551 -21.48 -26.04 -37.74
N ASP A 552 -22.32 -25.96 -36.70
CA ASP A 552 -23.66 -25.37 -36.73
C ASP A 552 -23.68 -23.87 -36.35
N GLU A 553 -22.54 -23.19 -36.48
CA GLU A 553 -22.38 -21.73 -36.31
C GLU A 553 -22.56 -21.20 -34.88
N ARG A 554 -22.62 -22.08 -33.87
CA ARG A 554 -22.65 -21.69 -32.45
C ARG A 554 -21.25 -21.38 -31.94
N ARG A 555 -21.15 -20.41 -31.02
CA ARG A 555 -19.90 -20.09 -30.31
C ARG A 555 -19.93 -20.69 -28.91
N LEU A 556 -19.11 -21.70 -28.67
CA LEU A 556 -18.87 -22.27 -27.36
C LEU A 556 -17.82 -21.41 -26.63
N ILE A 557 -18.18 -20.91 -25.45
CA ILE A 557 -17.28 -20.16 -24.58
C ILE A 557 -16.68 -21.15 -23.59
N VAL A 558 -15.45 -21.57 -23.86
CA VAL A 558 -14.76 -22.62 -23.09
C VAL A 558 -13.75 -21.98 -22.14
N PRO A 559 -13.87 -22.16 -20.82
CA PRO A 559 -12.86 -21.72 -19.86
C PRO A 559 -11.48 -22.28 -20.20
N MET A 560 -10.42 -21.46 -20.11
CA MET A 560 -9.10 -21.92 -20.54
C MET A 560 -8.57 -23.11 -19.72
N ARG A 561 -9.00 -23.24 -18.45
CA ARG A 561 -8.64 -24.42 -17.64
C ARG A 561 -9.07 -25.73 -18.31
N GLU A 562 -10.24 -25.78 -18.93
CA GLU A 562 -10.78 -26.99 -19.57
C GLU A 562 -9.91 -27.40 -20.75
N LEU A 563 -9.38 -26.45 -21.54
CA LEU A 563 -8.46 -26.74 -22.65
C LEU A 563 -7.14 -27.40 -22.24
N ILE A 564 -6.73 -27.29 -20.98
CA ILE A 564 -5.51 -27.92 -20.45
C ILE A 564 -5.82 -29.21 -19.68
N THR A 565 -6.96 -29.24 -18.98
CA THR A 565 -7.31 -30.33 -18.06
C THR A 565 -8.06 -31.46 -18.75
N ASP A 566 -8.91 -31.13 -19.74
CA ASP A 566 -9.69 -32.10 -20.49
C ASP A 566 -8.98 -32.54 -21.78
N ARG A 567 -9.47 -33.64 -22.37
CA ARG A 567 -8.93 -34.16 -23.62
C ARG A 567 -9.42 -33.30 -24.79
N VAL A 568 -8.48 -32.65 -25.47
CA VAL A 568 -8.73 -31.91 -26.72
C VAL A 568 -8.05 -32.65 -27.87
N GLU A 569 -8.83 -33.04 -28.87
CA GLU A 569 -8.27 -33.61 -30.10
C GLU A 569 -8.02 -32.50 -31.10
N ASN A 570 -6.76 -32.14 -31.33
CA ASN A 570 -6.40 -31.16 -32.35
C ASN A 570 -6.07 -31.86 -33.67
N TRP A 571 -6.93 -31.67 -34.67
CA TRP A 571 -6.82 -32.27 -35.99
C TRP A 571 -6.01 -31.42 -36.98
N SER A 572 -5.42 -30.31 -36.54
CA SER A 572 -4.69 -29.38 -37.41
C SER A 572 -3.34 -28.92 -36.81
N HIS A 573 -2.90 -29.49 -35.70
CA HIS A 573 -1.72 -29.03 -34.94
C HIS A 573 -0.40 -29.14 -35.72
N THR A 574 -0.07 -30.32 -36.23
CA THR A 574 1.22 -30.61 -36.87
C THR A 574 1.09 -30.74 -38.38
N GLU A 575 0.15 -31.57 -38.82
CA GLU A 575 -0.23 -31.71 -40.22
C GLU A 575 -1.75 -31.65 -40.31
N VAL A 576 -2.24 -30.99 -41.35
CA VAL A 576 -3.69 -30.84 -41.60
C VAL A 576 -4.24 -32.09 -42.32
N HIS A 577 -3.35 -32.90 -42.91
CA HIS A 577 -3.69 -34.16 -43.56
C HIS A 577 -4.47 -35.07 -42.62
N GLN A 578 -5.65 -35.50 -43.05
CA GLN A 578 -6.53 -36.34 -42.26
C GLN A 578 -7.00 -37.56 -43.06
N THR A 579 -7.05 -38.71 -42.41
CA THR A 579 -7.64 -39.93 -42.96
C THR A 579 -9.01 -40.18 -42.34
N CYS A 580 -10.02 -40.39 -43.17
CA CYS A 580 -11.39 -40.68 -42.77
C CYS A 580 -11.80 -42.11 -43.18
N PRO A 581 -12.46 -42.89 -42.29
CA PRO A 581 -12.92 -44.22 -42.64
C PRO A 581 -14.24 -44.19 -43.40
N VAL A 582 -14.36 -45.00 -44.45
CA VAL A 582 -15.59 -45.29 -45.20
C VAL A 582 -16.02 -46.72 -44.87
N PHE A 583 -17.21 -46.89 -44.31
CA PHE A 583 -17.76 -48.22 -44.00
C PHE A 583 -18.80 -48.62 -45.03
N LEU A 584 -18.70 -49.84 -45.54
CA LEU A 584 -19.69 -50.48 -46.42
C LEU A 584 -20.10 -51.82 -45.83
N TYR A 585 -21.39 -52.15 -45.93
CA TYR A 585 -21.93 -53.43 -45.47
C TYR A 585 -22.49 -54.19 -46.67
N ILE A 586 -22.00 -55.40 -46.88
CA ILE A 586 -22.30 -56.23 -48.05
C ILE A 586 -22.60 -57.67 -47.62
N ASP A 587 -23.23 -58.44 -48.49
CA ASP A 587 -23.51 -59.86 -48.27
C ASP A 587 -22.30 -60.74 -48.67
N TYR A 588 -22.24 -61.96 -48.15
CA TYR A 588 -21.21 -62.98 -48.37
C TYR A 588 -20.95 -63.35 -49.84
N GLY A 589 -21.93 -63.13 -50.71
CA GLY A 589 -21.80 -63.43 -52.13
C GLY A 589 -21.14 -62.32 -52.97
N ALA A 590 -20.85 -61.16 -52.36
CA ALA A 590 -20.31 -60.02 -53.08
C ALA A 590 -18.89 -60.26 -53.59
N ASP A 591 -18.58 -59.74 -54.77
CA ASP A 591 -17.22 -59.74 -55.30
C ASP A 591 -16.39 -58.63 -54.63
N ILE A 592 -15.66 -59.01 -53.59
CA ILE A 592 -14.86 -58.09 -52.76
C ILE A 592 -13.71 -57.47 -53.57
N ASP A 593 -13.11 -58.21 -54.51
CA ASP A 593 -12.00 -57.72 -55.31
C ASP A 593 -12.46 -56.66 -56.31
N ALA A 594 -13.63 -56.86 -56.93
CA ALA A 594 -14.25 -55.84 -57.78
C ALA A 594 -14.61 -54.57 -56.98
N ILE A 595 -15.18 -54.73 -55.78
CA ILE A 595 -15.50 -53.61 -54.88
C ILE A 595 -14.22 -52.85 -54.49
N ARG A 596 -13.14 -53.57 -54.18
CA ARG A 596 -11.85 -52.97 -53.82
C ARG A 596 -11.25 -52.14 -54.96
N GLN A 597 -11.21 -52.71 -56.17
CA GLN A 597 -10.69 -52.01 -57.35
C GLN A 597 -11.52 -50.76 -57.66
N GLN A 598 -12.85 -50.87 -57.57
CA GLN A 598 -13.73 -49.73 -57.81
C GLN A 598 -13.55 -48.62 -56.77
N PHE A 599 -13.47 -48.97 -55.49
CA PHE A 599 -13.23 -48.01 -54.41
C PHE A 599 -11.93 -47.23 -54.64
N ILE A 600 -10.83 -47.93 -54.91
CA ILE A 600 -9.52 -47.34 -55.19
C ILE A 600 -9.61 -46.40 -56.41
N SER A 601 -10.25 -46.84 -57.49
CA SER A 601 -10.41 -46.03 -58.70
C SER A 601 -11.22 -44.75 -58.43
N MET A 602 -12.30 -44.83 -57.66
CA MET A 602 -13.15 -43.67 -57.35
C MET A 602 -12.43 -42.65 -56.47
N VAL A 603 -11.65 -43.12 -55.48
CA VAL A 603 -10.86 -42.21 -54.63
C VAL A 603 -9.78 -41.51 -55.44
N LYS A 604 -9.06 -42.24 -56.31
CA LYS A 604 -8.00 -41.68 -57.14
C LYS A 604 -8.48 -40.67 -58.19
N ASP A 605 -9.73 -40.80 -58.65
CA ASP A 605 -10.34 -39.88 -59.62
C ASP A 605 -10.95 -38.63 -58.94
N ASN A 606 -11.11 -38.64 -57.61
CA ASN A 606 -11.72 -37.54 -56.88
C ASN A 606 -10.73 -36.40 -56.63
N LYS A 607 -11.16 -35.15 -56.92
CA LYS A 607 -10.37 -33.93 -56.74
C LYS A 607 -9.97 -33.63 -55.29
N LEU A 608 -10.70 -34.16 -54.31
CA LEU A 608 -10.45 -33.94 -52.89
C LEU A 608 -9.36 -34.85 -52.30
N TRP A 609 -8.94 -35.89 -53.05
CA TRP A 609 -7.84 -36.75 -52.64
C TRP A 609 -6.51 -36.02 -52.78
N ASP A 610 -5.68 -36.13 -51.75
CA ASP A 610 -4.45 -35.34 -51.62
C ASP A 610 -3.19 -36.04 -52.13
N ASN A 611 -3.33 -37.20 -52.78
CA ASN A 611 -2.25 -38.03 -53.32
C ASN A 611 -1.18 -38.45 -52.29
N LYS A 612 -1.42 -38.28 -50.97
CA LYS A 612 -0.44 -38.61 -49.93
C LYS A 612 -0.59 -40.04 -49.43
N THR A 613 -1.81 -40.44 -49.11
CA THR A 613 -2.11 -41.78 -48.61
C THR A 613 -2.84 -42.56 -49.69
N GLU A 614 -2.29 -43.72 -50.05
CA GLU A 614 -2.92 -44.63 -51.00
C GLU A 614 -4.26 -45.12 -50.42
N PRO A 615 -5.37 -45.05 -51.19
CA PRO A 615 -6.65 -45.56 -50.73
C PRO A 615 -6.60 -47.08 -50.62
N GLU A 616 -7.06 -47.59 -49.48
CA GLU A 616 -7.12 -49.02 -49.21
C GLU A 616 -8.50 -49.37 -48.64
N ILE A 617 -8.96 -50.61 -48.89
CA ILE A 617 -10.19 -51.14 -48.32
C ILE A 617 -10.02 -52.60 -47.92
N PHE A 618 -10.37 -52.87 -46.67
CA PHE A 618 -10.22 -54.18 -46.03
C PHE A 618 -11.56 -54.69 -45.53
N VAL A 619 -11.69 -56.02 -45.49
CA VAL A 619 -12.73 -56.67 -44.71
C VAL A 619 -12.30 -56.58 -43.25
N VAL A 620 -13.07 -55.87 -42.43
CA VAL A 620 -12.74 -55.67 -41.02
C VAL A 620 -13.57 -56.53 -40.08
N GLU A 621 -14.77 -56.90 -40.50
CA GLU A 621 -15.67 -57.73 -39.70
C GLU A 621 -16.53 -58.62 -40.61
N VAL A 622 -16.79 -59.84 -40.16
CA VAL A 622 -17.69 -60.79 -40.82
C VAL A 622 -18.69 -61.26 -39.77
N THR A 623 -19.94 -60.81 -39.90
CA THR A 623 -21.08 -61.14 -39.01
C THR A 623 -21.98 -62.16 -39.69
N GLU A 624 -22.84 -62.87 -38.93
CA GLU A 624 -23.76 -63.90 -39.46
C GLU A 624 -24.58 -63.48 -40.68
N ASN A 625 -24.87 -62.17 -40.81
CA ASN A 625 -25.70 -61.62 -41.87
C ASN A 625 -24.94 -60.75 -42.89
N THR A 626 -23.80 -60.16 -42.52
CA THR A 626 -23.11 -59.16 -43.34
C THR A 626 -21.59 -59.17 -43.17
N ILE A 627 -20.90 -58.80 -44.24
CA ILE A 627 -19.46 -58.48 -44.24
C ILE A 627 -19.33 -56.96 -44.19
N GLN A 628 -18.53 -56.46 -43.24
CA GLN A 628 -18.17 -55.05 -43.13
C GLN A 628 -16.83 -54.80 -43.82
N LEU A 629 -16.86 -53.93 -44.81
CA LEU A 629 -15.67 -53.36 -45.43
C LEU A 629 -15.38 -51.99 -44.83
N ARG A 630 -14.11 -51.73 -44.54
CA ARG A 630 -13.62 -50.42 -44.13
C ARG A 630 -12.59 -49.93 -45.14
N GLY A 631 -12.96 -48.92 -45.89
CA GLY A 631 -12.08 -48.11 -46.71
C GLY A 631 -11.44 -46.99 -45.89
N ALA A 632 -10.23 -46.60 -46.24
CA ALA A 632 -9.58 -45.39 -45.74
C ALA A 632 -9.40 -44.42 -46.90
N VAL A 633 -9.86 -43.17 -46.71
CA VAL A 633 -9.64 -42.08 -47.67
C VAL A 633 -8.91 -40.94 -46.97
N SER A 634 -8.00 -40.26 -47.66
CA SER A 634 -7.31 -39.09 -47.13
C SER A 634 -7.64 -37.82 -47.89
N GLY A 635 -7.60 -36.70 -47.18
CA GLY A 635 -7.74 -35.37 -47.77
C GLY A 635 -6.74 -34.38 -47.16
N VAL A 636 -6.62 -33.22 -47.82
CA VAL A 636 -5.71 -32.13 -47.41
C VAL A 636 -6.03 -31.62 -46.01
N GLY A 637 -7.32 -31.63 -45.65
CA GLY A 637 -7.81 -31.24 -44.34
C GLY A 637 -8.95 -32.11 -43.82
N PRO A 638 -9.36 -31.92 -42.56
CA PRO A 638 -10.39 -32.77 -41.95
C PRO A 638 -11.76 -32.63 -42.63
N ILE A 639 -12.11 -31.43 -43.07
CA ILE A 639 -13.37 -31.16 -43.76
C ILE A 639 -13.36 -31.81 -45.15
N GLU A 640 -12.26 -31.68 -45.88
CA GLU A 640 -12.06 -32.26 -47.21
C GLU A 640 -12.05 -33.78 -47.14
N ALA A 641 -11.35 -34.38 -46.17
CA ALA A 641 -11.31 -35.82 -45.96
C ALA A 641 -12.70 -36.39 -45.59
N TRP A 642 -13.46 -35.68 -44.75
CA TRP A 642 -14.83 -36.06 -44.42
C TRP A 642 -15.76 -35.94 -45.64
N THR A 643 -15.63 -34.87 -46.42
CA THR A 643 -16.42 -34.63 -47.64
C THR A 643 -16.12 -35.71 -48.68
N LEU A 644 -14.84 -36.03 -48.91
CA LEU A 644 -14.41 -37.13 -49.78
C LEU A 644 -15.01 -38.46 -49.31
N ALA A 645 -14.98 -38.75 -48.01
CA ALA A 645 -15.58 -39.97 -47.48
C ALA A 645 -17.10 -40.02 -47.74
N CYS A 646 -17.82 -38.89 -47.64
CA CYS A 646 -19.24 -38.80 -47.97
C CYS A 646 -19.48 -39.04 -49.47
N GLU A 647 -18.75 -38.35 -50.35
CA GLU A 647 -18.88 -38.54 -51.80
C GLU A 647 -18.58 -39.97 -52.22
N ILE A 648 -17.54 -40.59 -51.66
CA ILE A 648 -17.18 -41.97 -51.96
C ILE A 648 -18.24 -42.95 -51.43
N ARG A 649 -18.87 -42.70 -50.27
CA ARG A 649 -20.01 -43.51 -49.81
C ARG A 649 -21.16 -43.47 -50.81
N GLU A 650 -21.52 -42.28 -51.31
CA GLU A 650 -22.59 -42.12 -52.30
C GLU A 650 -22.26 -42.81 -53.64
N GLN A 651 -21.03 -42.63 -54.13
CA GLN A 651 -20.58 -43.26 -55.38
C GLN A 651 -20.52 -44.78 -55.25
N MET A 652 -19.99 -45.30 -54.15
CA MET A 652 -19.95 -46.74 -53.88
C MET A 652 -21.34 -47.33 -53.75
N LEU A 653 -22.27 -46.64 -53.09
CA LEU A 653 -23.67 -47.06 -53.03
C LEU A 653 -24.28 -47.16 -54.44
N GLY A 654 -24.02 -46.16 -55.29
CA GLY A 654 -24.44 -46.18 -56.69
C GLY A 654 -23.83 -47.33 -57.50
N TYR A 655 -22.56 -47.67 -57.27
CA TYR A 655 -21.91 -48.82 -57.88
C TYR A 655 -22.49 -50.15 -57.41
N LEU A 656 -22.64 -50.32 -56.09
CA LEU A 656 -23.19 -51.53 -55.49
C LEU A 656 -24.60 -51.79 -56.01
N TYR A 657 -25.43 -50.76 -56.10
CA TYR A 657 -26.79 -50.88 -56.66
C TYR A 657 -26.81 -51.26 -58.15
N LYS A 658 -25.84 -50.79 -58.96
CA LYS A 658 -25.81 -51.08 -60.41
C LYS A 658 -25.20 -52.44 -60.74
N GLN A 659 -24.12 -52.82 -60.07
CA GLN A 659 -23.29 -53.97 -60.44
C GLN A 659 -23.40 -55.16 -59.48
N GLN A 660 -23.72 -54.90 -58.21
CA GLN A 660 -23.70 -55.90 -57.13
C GLN A 660 -25.03 -55.94 -56.35
N ASN A 661 -26.15 -55.52 -56.96
CA ASN A 661 -27.45 -55.34 -56.29
C ASN A 661 -27.92 -56.59 -55.53
N LYS A 662 -27.61 -57.78 -56.09
CA LYS A 662 -27.97 -59.09 -55.52
C LYS A 662 -27.30 -59.35 -54.17
N TYR A 663 -26.23 -58.64 -53.85
CA TYR A 663 -25.40 -58.86 -52.66
C TYR A 663 -25.47 -57.69 -51.67
N LEU A 664 -26.51 -56.87 -51.78
CA LEU A 664 -26.86 -55.94 -50.72
C LEU A 664 -27.42 -56.72 -49.52
N PRO A 665 -27.21 -56.25 -48.28
CA PRO A 665 -27.74 -56.90 -47.08
C PRO A 665 -29.24 -57.16 -47.20
N THR A 666 -29.62 -58.42 -47.13
CA THR A 666 -31.02 -58.87 -47.19
C THR A 666 -31.26 -59.97 -46.17
N GLU A 667 -32.46 -60.01 -45.59
CA GLU A 667 -32.86 -61.12 -44.73
C GLU A 667 -33.15 -62.36 -45.59
N ARG A 668 -32.51 -63.49 -45.26
CA ARG A 668 -32.69 -64.76 -45.95
C ARG A 668 -33.53 -65.69 -45.09
N PHE A 669 -34.66 -66.15 -45.61
CA PHE A 669 -35.50 -67.16 -44.96
C PHE A 669 -35.39 -68.48 -45.74
N THR A 670 -34.90 -69.53 -45.10
CA THR A 670 -34.96 -70.89 -45.67
C THR A 670 -36.27 -71.53 -45.22
N LEU A 671 -37.28 -71.51 -46.10
CA LEU A 671 -38.52 -72.27 -45.89
C LEU A 671 -38.20 -73.77 -45.97
N THR A 672 -38.16 -74.44 -44.82
CA THR A 672 -38.04 -75.89 -44.76
C THR A 672 -39.43 -76.48 -44.90
N GLU A 673 -39.79 -77.03 -46.06
CA GLU A 673 -41.03 -77.80 -46.22
C GLU A 673 -40.94 -79.05 -45.34
N SER A 674 -41.69 -79.09 -44.23
CA SER A 674 -41.85 -80.29 -43.43
C SER A 674 -42.57 -81.34 -44.28
N GLN A 675 -41.87 -82.41 -44.68
CA GLN A 675 -42.51 -83.56 -45.33
C GLN A 675 -43.60 -84.11 -44.40
N SER A 676 -44.85 -84.03 -44.85
CA SER A 676 -46.00 -84.63 -44.18
C SER A 676 -45.79 -86.14 -44.08
N SER A 677 -45.69 -86.62 -42.84
CA SER A 677 -45.55 -88.04 -42.53
C SER A 677 -46.78 -88.80 -43.04
N GLN A 678 -46.62 -89.61 -44.09
CA GLN A 678 -47.54 -90.71 -44.39
C GLN A 678 -47.43 -91.74 -43.27
N SER A 679 -48.31 -91.64 -42.27
CA SER A 679 -48.53 -92.68 -41.27
C SER A 679 -49.26 -93.86 -41.93
N SER A 680 -48.46 -94.81 -42.43
CA SER A 680 -48.90 -96.18 -42.69
C SER A 680 -48.36 -97.07 -41.57
N ILE A 681 -49.16 -97.26 -40.52
CA ILE A 681 -49.02 -98.42 -39.63
C ILE A 681 -50.40 -99.06 -39.50
N LYS A 682 -50.54 -100.16 -40.24
CA LYS A 682 -51.41 -101.29 -39.93
C LYS A 682 -50.77 -102.08 -38.77
N GLU A 683 -51.67 -102.70 -38.02
CA GLU A 683 -51.52 -103.70 -36.94
C GLU A 683 -51.33 -103.17 -35.52
#